data_AF-A0A1E7GCD1-F1
#
_entry.id   AF-A0A1E7GCD1-F1
#
_cell.length_a   1.000
_cell.length_b   1.000
_cell.length_c   1.000
_cell.angle_alpha   90.00
_cell.angle_beta   90.00
_cell.angle_gamma   90.00
#
_symmetry.space_group_name_H-M   'P 1'
#
loop_
_entity.id
_entity.type
_entity.pdbx_description
1 polymer ?
#
loop_
_entity_poly.entity_id
_entity_poly.type
_entity_poly.pdbx_seq_one_letter_code
_entity_poly.pdbx_strand_id
1 'polypeptide(L)'
;MFNDIKTSLLQIYQCIFKPITFTDYENSLDKKSKLRLLLKLSLVSFIFSIFTVSTIRIISFYFFKVLFDWTFLILFTLVPLCSVVVGIVVGIARGKAGGIAYGISGGIAIGIAGGIAIGIAGGIAIGIAGGIAIGIAGGIAIGIAGGIAIGIIISIARCITFGISEGISEGISEGISEGIALGIFVSIALGIFVSIFFDISVGISVGISGCISFLVFYSRVFYILPHLIQYFRAKFSNDNPFRLFRKSPIYWDEIIIYPLPFLTDFLLLLTEKDRNKGLSEIEFVSAKRPTQRKAAFNALLQITINDLSKLESIKAIPDASGNVSFLSSFEGFLPKEFNRTLRIIDDLSIDVRNYLNSSSNYNKLKNLNNIESDFIDIKKSLIATKGPVGVKFLSLVETWSQIIEEEKKQFKRTDMDSFEEIPNPYIFGNPVKADNSSRLFVGRKDVVELIKSNLTSNNSQKPALFIYGRRRVGKSSVLVNLHKLLEKQYIPAYIDFQDPKYGESQPSFCYNLSKVICDSLNDRGFSFENPPLGSFQSNSFTTLGNWLDKTEELLEKENRLVIICFDEYEKMEECIQNGSLTTAILNQLRNIIQHRKYFVVLISGTNEFSELKINWSDYLINTKLIKIGYLSKDDARTLITNPIDDFTLNYKGGQDGETVNQIINLTNCQPYLTQAVCFELVNYLNSQCRKEACIEDVDLAAQKVLGSANAYFDYIWNIECTDEEKEFLHKMIKNVYGEGNEREINSLLRKEFIEKVDGIYKFKVELVKMWIKKNSLLN
;
A
#
# COMPACT_ATOMS: atom_id res chain seq x y z
N MET A 1 22.58 -3.01 -51.73
CA MET A 1 23.09 -4.38 -51.45
C MET A 1 23.96 -4.47 -50.18
N PHE A 2 25.16 -3.88 -50.11
CA PHE A 2 26.01 -3.97 -48.89
C PHE A 2 25.37 -3.34 -47.64
N ASN A 3 24.70 -2.19 -47.78
CA ASN A 3 23.94 -1.59 -46.69
C ASN A 3 22.72 -2.44 -46.27
N ASP A 4 22.10 -3.15 -47.21
CA ASP A 4 20.96 -4.04 -46.94
C ASP A 4 21.39 -5.32 -46.21
N ILE A 5 22.58 -5.82 -46.52
CA ILE A 5 23.22 -6.95 -45.83
C ILE A 5 23.62 -6.51 -44.41
N LYS A 6 24.25 -5.33 -44.27
CA LYS A 6 24.65 -4.78 -42.96
C LYS A 6 23.46 -4.59 -42.02
N THR A 7 22.35 -4.03 -42.54
CA THR A 7 21.12 -3.85 -41.76
C THR A 7 20.47 -5.18 -41.39
N SER A 8 20.46 -6.16 -42.30
CA SER A 8 20.00 -7.52 -41.99
C SER A 8 20.83 -8.21 -40.92
N LEU A 9 22.16 -8.10 -40.98
CA LEU A 9 23.05 -8.67 -39.98
C LEU A 9 22.86 -8.01 -38.61
N LEU A 10 22.63 -6.69 -38.58
CA LEU A 10 22.31 -5.97 -37.34
C LEU A 10 20.97 -6.42 -36.74
N GLN A 11 19.94 -6.61 -37.57
CA GLN A 11 18.62 -7.10 -37.14
C GLN A 11 18.70 -8.53 -36.61
N ILE A 12 19.51 -9.40 -37.23
CA ILE A 12 19.78 -10.75 -36.74
C ILE A 12 20.51 -10.71 -35.40
N TYR A 13 21.53 -9.86 -35.28
CA TYR A 13 22.23 -9.65 -34.01
C TYR A 13 21.28 -9.17 -32.91
N GLN A 14 20.40 -8.21 -33.21
CA GLN A 14 19.39 -7.74 -32.27
C GLN A 14 18.40 -8.85 -31.90
N CYS A 15 17.93 -9.63 -32.86
CA CYS A 15 17.03 -10.76 -32.59
C CYS A 15 17.66 -11.80 -31.63
N ILE A 16 18.96 -12.04 -31.76
CA ILE A 16 19.67 -13.09 -31.00
C ILE A 16 20.18 -12.61 -29.63
N PHE A 17 20.71 -11.39 -29.54
CA PHE A 17 21.41 -10.87 -28.36
C PHE A 17 20.69 -9.68 -27.70
N LYS A 18 19.84 -8.95 -28.43
CA LYS A 18 19.09 -7.78 -27.93
C LYS A 18 17.60 -7.82 -28.27
N PRO A 19 16.91 -8.90 -27.89
CA PRO A 19 15.56 -9.16 -28.35
C PRO A 19 14.52 -8.20 -27.78
N ILE A 20 14.76 -7.55 -26.64
CA ILE A 20 13.85 -6.52 -26.11
C ILE A 20 13.94 -5.29 -27.01
N THR A 21 15.17 -4.84 -27.29
CA THR A 21 15.42 -3.78 -28.28
C THR A 21 14.82 -4.11 -29.65
N PHE A 22 14.91 -5.38 -30.08
CA PHE A 22 14.31 -5.84 -31.33
C PHE A 22 12.77 -5.81 -31.28
N THR A 23 12.15 -6.24 -30.18
CA THR A 23 10.69 -6.19 -30.00
C THR A 23 10.15 -4.76 -29.99
N ASP A 24 10.85 -3.83 -29.36
CA ASP A 24 10.48 -2.41 -29.38
C ASP A 24 10.57 -1.81 -30.79
N TYR A 25 11.66 -2.14 -31.51
CA TYR A 25 11.81 -1.77 -32.92
C TYR A 25 10.71 -2.40 -33.80
N GLU A 26 10.42 -3.69 -33.63
CA GLU A 26 9.35 -4.38 -34.34
C GLU A 26 8.00 -3.70 -34.05
N ASN A 27 7.68 -3.42 -32.79
CA ASN A 27 6.43 -2.77 -32.38
C ASN A 27 6.23 -1.38 -33.00
N SER A 28 7.31 -0.65 -33.28
CA SER A 28 7.27 0.66 -33.96
C SER A 28 6.93 0.58 -35.45
N LEU A 29 7.02 -0.60 -36.08
CA LEU A 29 6.79 -0.78 -37.52
C LEU A 29 5.32 -1.03 -37.86
N ASP A 30 4.91 -0.56 -39.03
CA ASP A 30 3.61 -0.88 -39.60
C ASP A 30 3.50 -2.37 -40.00
N LYS A 31 2.26 -2.86 -40.17
CA LYS A 31 1.98 -4.27 -40.45
C LYS A 31 2.69 -4.78 -41.71
N LYS A 32 2.87 -3.93 -42.71
CA LYS A 32 3.54 -4.27 -43.99
C LYS A 32 5.06 -4.36 -43.84
N SER A 33 5.69 -3.46 -43.07
CA SER A 33 7.13 -3.51 -42.82
C SER A 33 7.52 -4.65 -41.88
N LYS A 34 6.67 -4.99 -40.90
CA LYS A 34 6.83 -6.21 -40.08
C LYS A 34 6.92 -7.47 -40.92
N LEU A 35 5.99 -7.64 -41.87
CA LEU A 35 5.98 -8.81 -42.76
C LEU A 35 7.24 -8.87 -43.63
N ARG A 36 7.68 -7.73 -44.18
CA ARG A 36 8.94 -7.65 -44.94
C ARG A 36 10.16 -8.00 -44.09
N LEU A 37 10.21 -7.52 -42.85
CA LEU A 37 11.29 -7.83 -41.91
C LEU A 37 11.35 -9.33 -41.61
N LEU A 38 10.21 -9.97 -41.33
CA LEU A 38 10.13 -11.40 -41.05
C LEU A 38 10.56 -12.25 -42.26
N LEU A 39 10.12 -11.90 -43.47
CA LEU A 39 10.53 -12.57 -44.71
C LEU A 39 12.03 -12.40 -44.99
N LYS A 40 12.59 -11.22 -44.70
CA LYS A 40 14.02 -10.95 -44.87
C LYS A 40 14.86 -11.77 -43.89
N LEU A 41 14.43 -11.86 -42.64
CA LEU A 41 15.11 -12.64 -41.60
C LEU A 41 15.02 -14.15 -41.86
N SER A 42 13.88 -14.66 -42.32
CA SER A 42 13.71 -16.08 -42.65
C SER A 42 14.60 -16.50 -43.83
N LEU A 43 14.70 -15.65 -44.86
CA LEU A 43 15.57 -15.90 -46.02
C LEU A 43 17.06 -15.93 -45.65
N VAL A 44 17.52 -15.01 -44.80
CA VAL A 44 18.92 -15.02 -44.34
C VAL A 44 19.20 -16.21 -43.43
N SER A 45 18.27 -16.57 -42.54
CA SER A 45 18.39 -17.77 -41.71
C SER A 45 18.46 -19.06 -42.55
N PHE A 46 17.71 -19.12 -43.65
CA PHE A 46 17.71 -20.24 -44.58
C PHE A 46 19.04 -20.35 -45.35
N ILE A 47 19.61 -19.22 -45.78
CA ILE A 47 20.94 -19.20 -46.41
C ILE A 47 22.01 -19.66 -45.41
N PHE A 48 21.97 -19.16 -44.17
CA PHE A 48 22.91 -19.59 -43.11
C PHE A 48 22.80 -21.09 -42.81
N SER A 49 21.58 -21.65 -42.76
CA SER A 49 21.43 -23.09 -42.52
C SER A 49 22.04 -23.93 -43.65
N ILE A 50 21.87 -23.53 -44.92
CA ILE A 50 22.51 -24.18 -46.07
C ILE A 50 24.04 -24.13 -45.95
N PHE A 51 24.61 -22.98 -45.63
CA PHE A 51 26.06 -22.84 -45.45
C PHE A 51 26.58 -23.72 -44.32
N THR A 52 25.91 -23.74 -43.16
CA THR A 52 26.32 -24.59 -42.03
C THR A 52 26.27 -26.08 -42.39
N VAL A 53 25.20 -26.55 -43.05
CA VAL A 53 25.07 -27.93 -43.51
C VAL A 53 26.15 -28.28 -44.54
N SER A 54 26.45 -27.38 -45.47
CA SER A 54 27.51 -27.57 -46.46
C SER A 54 28.90 -27.59 -45.83
N THR A 55 29.20 -26.70 -44.88
CA THR A 55 30.48 -26.72 -44.17
C THR A 55 30.65 -27.96 -43.32
N ILE A 56 29.58 -28.43 -42.66
CA ILE A 56 29.60 -29.69 -41.90
C ILE A 56 29.83 -30.88 -42.84
N ARG A 57 29.18 -30.90 -44.01
CA ARG A 57 29.42 -31.93 -45.04
C ARG A 57 30.84 -31.91 -45.56
N ILE A 58 31.42 -30.72 -45.81
CA ILE A 58 32.79 -30.57 -46.31
C ILE A 58 33.80 -30.98 -45.24
N ILE A 59 33.63 -30.54 -43.99
CA ILE A 59 34.49 -30.92 -42.87
C ILE A 59 34.39 -32.43 -42.64
N SER A 60 33.17 -32.98 -42.60
CA SER A 60 32.96 -34.43 -42.45
C SER A 60 33.60 -35.21 -43.61
N PHE A 61 33.49 -34.73 -44.86
CA PHE A 61 34.09 -35.36 -46.04
C PHE A 61 35.62 -35.30 -46.07
N TYR A 62 36.22 -34.14 -45.75
CA TYR A 62 37.68 -34.00 -45.69
C TYR A 62 38.27 -34.75 -44.48
N PHE A 63 37.55 -34.77 -43.36
CA PHE A 63 37.93 -35.52 -42.17
C PHE A 63 37.85 -37.04 -42.43
N PHE A 64 36.81 -37.51 -43.15
CA PHE A 64 36.71 -38.91 -43.60
C PHE A 64 37.82 -39.33 -44.56
N LYS A 65 38.35 -38.39 -45.36
CA LYS A 65 39.39 -38.69 -46.36
C LYS A 65 40.80 -38.78 -45.77
N VAL A 66 41.04 -38.21 -44.58
CA VAL A 66 42.36 -38.17 -43.92
C VAL A 66 42.54 -39.27 -42.85
N LEU A 67 41.47 -39.88 -42.35
CA LEU A 67 41.48 -40.73 -41.16
C LEU A 67 40.96 -42.16 -41.40
N PHE A 68 41.38 -42.82 -42.47
CA PHE A 68 41.15 -44.26 -42.64
C PHE A 68 42.36 -45.08 -42.16
N ASP A 69 42.68 -44.94 -40.88
CA ASP A 69 43.14 -46.03 -40.02
C ASP A 69 42.92 -45.61 -38.56
N TRP A 70 42.40 -46.48 -37.69
CA TRP A 70 41.92 -46.25 -36.29
C TRP A 70 40.45 -45.82 -36.13
N THR A 71 39.52 -46.68 -36.55
CA THR A 71 38.06 -46.47 -36.58
C THR A 71 37.31 -46.57 -35.23
N PHE A 72 37.96 -46.66 -34.07
CA PHE A 72 37.21 -46.88 -32.81
C PHE A 72 37.29 -45.76 -31.75
N LEU A 73 38.29 -44.87 -31.82
CA LEU A 73 38.54 -43.89 -30.75
C LEU A 73 38.02 -42.47 -31.06
N ILE A 74 37.77 -42.18 -32.33
CA ILE A 74 37.42 -40.84 -32.82
C ILE A 74 35.90 -40.64 -32.97
N LEU A 75 35.15 -41.72 -33.21
CA LEU A 75 33.68 -41.68 -33.27
C LEU A 75 33.06 -41.29 -31.91
N PHE A 76 33.75 -41.64 -30.81
CA PHE A 76 33.30 -41.36 -29.45
C PHE A 76 33.56 -39.90 -29.01
N THR A 77 34.49 -39.18 -29.67
CA THR A 77 34.90 -37.83 -29.27
C THR A 77 34.37 -36.71 -30.18
N LEU A 78 34.12 -36.97 -31.47
CA LEU A 78 33.70 -35.93 -32.42
C LEU A 78 32.19 -35.91 -32.76
N VAL A 79 31.47 -37.02 -32.64
CA VAL A 79 30.00 -37.03 -32.79
C VAL A 79 29.31 -36.11 -31.77
N PRO A 80 29.74 -36.06 -30.48
CA PRO A 80 29.24 -35.08 -29.53
C PRO A 80 29.59 -33.63 -29.90
N LEU A 81 30.71 -33.39 -30.58
CA LEU A 81 31.17 -32.05 -30.95
C LEU A 81 30.33 -31.47 -32.11
N CYS A 82 29.98 -32.30 -33.10
CA CYS A 82 29.18 -31.89 -34.26
C CYS A 82 27.70 -31.64 -33.90
N SER A 83 27.12 -32.45 -33.03
CA SER A 83 25.77 -32.23 -32.48
C SER A 83 25.71 -31.03 -31.54
N VAL A 84 26.83 -30.69 -30.88
CA VAL A 84 26.97 -29.41 -30.18
C VAL A 84 26.88 -28.25 -31.16
N VAL A 85 27.60 -28.28 -32.28
CA VAL A 85 27.53 -27.23 -33.32
C VAL A 85 26.12 -27.09 -33.93
N VAL A 86 25.41 -28.20 -34.17
CA VAL A 86 24.03 -28.16 -34.67
C VAL A 86 23.05 -27.65 -33.61
N GLY A 87 23.21 -28.06 -32.35
CA GLY A 87 22.43 -27.54 -31.21
C GLY A 87 22.65 -26.05 -30.96
N ILE A 88 23.87 -25.56 -31.21
CA ILE A 88 24.22 -24.13 -31.19
C ILE A 88 23.45 -23.35 -32.25
N VAL A 89 23.47 -23.80 -33.50
CA VAL A 89 22.84 -23.10 -34.62
C VAL A 89 21.31 -23.13 -34.51
N VAL A 90 20.72 -24.27 -34.15
CA VAL A 90 19.26 -24.43 -34.02
C VAL A 90 18.72 -23.75 -32.76
N GLY A 91 19.43 -23.81 -31.64
CA GLY A 91 19.04 -23.16 -30.38
C GLY A 91 19.06 -21.63 -30.45
N ILE A 92 20.03 -21.08 -31.20
CA ILE A 92 20.12 -19.63 -31.46
C ILE A 92 19.01 -19.15 -32.40
N ALA A 93 18.61 -19.95 -33.41
CA ALA A 93 17.64 -19.54 -34.42
C ALA A 93 16.16 -19.72 -33.99
N ARG A 94 15.84 -20.72 -33.16
CA ARG A 94 14.45 -21.14 -32.89
C ARG A 94 13.83 -20.55 -31.61
N GLY A 95 14.64 -20.00 -30.70
CA GLY A 95 14.24 -19.55 -29.36
C GLY A 95 13.35 -18.30 -29.26
N LYS A 96 13.08 -17.57 -30.37
CA LYS A 96 12.12 -16.44 -30.34
C LYS A 96 11.35 -16.21 -31.65
N ALA A 97 11.91 -16.55 -32.81
CA ALA A 97 11.22 -16.34 -34.10
C ALA A 97 10.03 -17.29 -34.34
N GLY A 98 9.99 -18.46 -33.69
CA GLY A 98 8.91 -19.45 -33.91
C GLY A 98 7.64 -19.23 -33.07
N GLY A 99 7.73 -18.56 -31.92
CA GLY A 99 6.61 -18.44 -30.97
C GLY A 99 5.51 -17.47 -31.40
N ILE A 100 5.86 -16.43 -32.17
CA ILE A 100 4.90 -15.40 -32.63
C ILE A 100 4.28 -15.79 -33.98
N ALA A 101 5.01 -16.53 -34.82
CA ALA A 101 4.51 -17.00 -36.11
C ALA A 101 3.45 -18.12 -35.97
N TYR A 102 3.60 -19.02 -35.00
CA TYR A 102 2.62 -20.11 -34.78
C TYR A 102 1.34 -19.66 -34.07
N GLY A 103 1.34 -18.52 -33.36
CA GLY A 103 0.17 -18.01 -32.64
C GLY A 103 -0.91 -17.39 -33.54
N ILE A 104 -0.56 -16.92 -34.74
CA ILE A 104 -1.50 -16.21 -35.63
C ILE A 104 -1.93 -17.10 -36.81
N SER A 105 -1.16 -18.14 -37.18
CA SER A 105 -1.61 -19.13 -38.17
C SER A 105 -2.38 -20.31 -37.57
N GLY A 106 -2.29 -20.55 -36.25
CA GLY A 106 -3.08 -21.58 -35.55
C GLY A 106 -4.43 -21.11 -35.00
N GLY A 107 -4.56 -19.80 -34.71
CA GLY A 107 -5.73 -19.24 -34.02
C GLY A 107 -7.01 -19.07 -34.84
N ILE A 108 -6.95 -19.23 -36.18
CA ILE A 108 -8.15 -19.14 -37.04
C ILE A 108 -8.58 -20.53 -37.56
N ALA A 109 -7.72 -21.55 -37.48
CA ALA A 109 -8.06 -22.92 -37.92
C ALA A 109 -8.56 -23.83 -36.79
N ILE A 110 -8.42 -23.44 -35.51
CA ILE A 110 -8.88 -24.23 -34.34
C ILE A 110 -9.67 -23.31 -33.37
N GLY A 111 -10.43 -22.37 -33.92
CA GLY A 111 -11.23 -21.40 -33.15
C GLY A 111 -12.68 -21.81 -32.88
N ILE A 112 -13.20 -22.87 -33.52
CA ILE A 112 -14.61 -23.28 -33.35
C ILE A 112 -14.69 -24.81 -33.37
N ALA A 113 -14.36 -25.45 -32.25
CA ALA A 113 -14.85 -26.79 -31.90
C ALA A 113 -14.38 -27.29 -30.51
N GLY A 114 -13.44 -26.63 -29.82
CA GLY A 114 -12.77 -27.26 -28.66
C GLY A 114 -12.51 -26.43 -27.41
N GLY A 115 -12.87 -25.14 -27.37
CA GLY A 115 -13.17 -24.53 -26.07
C GLY A 115 -14.54 -25.08 -25.70
N ILE A 116 -14.71 -25.93 -24.69
CA ILE A 116 -14.84 -25.47 -23.30
C ILE A 116 -14.70 -26.64 -22.29
N ALA A 117 -14.52 -27.90 -22.72
CA ALA A 117 -14.81 -29.02 -21.80
C ALA A 117 -13.61 -29.65 -21.06
N ILE A 118 -12.34 -29.44 -21.42
CA ILE A 118 -11.21 -30.11 -20.70
C ILE A 118 -10.02 -29.16 -20.53
N GLY A 119 -10.31 -27.93 -20.09
CA GLY A 119 -9.34 -26.84 -20.01
C GLY A 119 -8.54 -26.73 -18.71
N ILE A 120 -8.80 -27.52 -17.65
CA ILE A 120 -8.20 -27.17 -16.32
C ILE A 120 -7.51 -28.34 -15.58
N ALA A 121 -7.66 -29.60 -16.00
CA ALA A 121 -7.02 -30.74 -15.30
C ALA A 121 -5.83 -31.40 -16.03
N GLY A 122 -5.60 -31.14 -17.32
CA GLY A 122 -4.59 -31.85 -18.13
C GLY A 122 -3.25 -31.14 -18.35
N GLY A 123 -3.13 -29.86 -17.97
CA GLY A 123 -2.03 -28.99 -18.39
C GLY A 123 -0.69 -29.22 -17.69
N ILE A 124 -0.67 -29.84 -16.51
CA ILE A 124 0.56 -30.01 -15.72
C ILE A 124 1.11 -31.44 -15.81
N ALA A 125 0.26 -32.45 -16.05
CA ALA A 125 0.69 -33.85 -16.13
C ALA A 125 1.21 -34.28 -17.53
N ILE A 126 0.74 -33.65 -18.62
CA ILE A 126 1.08 -34.10 -19.99
C ILE A 126 2.26 -33.32 -20.60
N GLY A 127 2.56 -32.11 -20.14
CA GLY A 127 3.65 -31.28 -20.71
C GLY A 127 5.05 -31.84 -20.51
N ILE A 128 5.29 -32.55 -19.40
CA ILE A 128 6.61 -33.14 -19.07
C ILE A 128 6.70 -34.60 -19.53
N ALA A 129 5.59 -35.36 -19.46
CA ALA A 129 5.56 -36.75 -19.89
C ALA A 129 5.43 -36.93 -21.42
N GLY A 130 4.65 -36.07 -22.10
CA GLY A 130 4.37 -36.20 -23.54
C GLY A 130 5.54 -35.77 -24.44
N GLY A 131 6.31 -34.75 -24.05
CA GLY A 131 7.48 -34.30 -24.82
C GLY A 131 8.63 -35.31 -24.80
N ILE A 132 8.80 -36.00 -23.66
CA ILE A 132 9.79 -37.06 -23.50
C ILE A 132 9.31 -38.34 -24.19
N ALA A 133 8.03 -38.71 -24.05
CA ALA A 133 7.49 -39.93 -24.65
C ALA A 133 7.39 -39.88 -26.18
N ILE A 134 6.93 -38.77 -26.79
CA ILE A 134 6.73 -38.70 -28.25
C ILE A 134 8.06 -38.42 -28.98
N GLY A 135 8.97 -37.63 -28.39
CA GLY A 135 10.29 -37.36 -28.98
C GLY A 135 11.20 -38.59 -28.97
N ILE A 136 11.14 -39.39 -27.90
CA ILE A 136 11.89 -40.64 -27.78
C ILE A 136 11.21 -41.76 -28.57
N ALA A 137 9.89 -41.97 -28.44
CA ALA A 137 9.21 -43.05 -29.16
C ALA A 137 9.10 -42.82 -30.67
N GLY A 138 8.90 -41.57 -31.14
CA GLY A 138 8.83 -41.25 -32.57
C GLY A 138 10.18 -41.31 -33.28
N GLY A 139 11.24 -40.82 -32.62
CA GLY A 139 12.61 -40.92 -33.12
C GLY A 139 13.13 -42.36 -33.14
N ILE A 140 12.79 -43.15 -32.10
CA ILE A 140 13.10 -44.58 -32.03
C ILE A 140 12.28 -45.36 -33.07
N ALA A 141 10.99 -45.12 -33.23
CA ALA A 141 10.17 -45.87 -34.18
C ALA A 141 10.54 -45.61 -35.65
N ILE A 142 10.81 -44.35 -36.04
CA ILE A 142 11.18 -44.01 -37.42
C ILE A 142 12.65 -44.34 -37.71
N GLY A 143 13.55 -44.17 -36.72
CA GLY A 143 14.97 -44.53 -36.84
C GLY A 143 15.18 -46.05 -36.90
N ILE A 144 14.47 -46.82 -36.06
CA ILE A 144 14.54 -48.29 -36.07
C ILE A 144 13.85 -48.86 -37.32
N ALA A 145 12.65 -48.40 -37.70
CA ALA A 145 11.97 -48.95 -38.87
C ALA A 145 12.66 -48.56 -40.20
N GLY A 146 13.16 -47.32 -40.32
CA GLY A 146 13.87 -46.85 -41.51
C GLY A 146 15.30 -47.38 -41.63
N GLY A 147 16.03 -47.43 -40.50
CA GLY A 147 17.40 -47.97 -40.43
C GLY A 147 17.46 -49.48 -40.65
N ILE A 148 16.50 -50.24 -40.08
CA ILE A 148 16.40 -51.69 -40.33
C ILE A 148 15.99 -51.96 -41.78
N ALA A 149 15.01 -51.24 -42.34
CA ALA A 149 14.57 -51.48 -43.72
C ALA A 149 15.64 -51.13 -44.77
N ILE A 150 16.31 -49.97 -44.62
CA ILE A 150 17.34 -49.51 -45.57
C ILE A 150 18.66 -50.26 -45.34
N GLY A 151 19.02 -50.53 -44.08
CA GLY A 151 20.21 -51.28 -43.70
C GLY A 151 20.17 -52.71 -44.22
N ILE A 152 19.03 -53.41 -44.11
CA ILE A 152 18.83 -54.76 -44.65
C ILE A 152 18.88 -54.76 -46.18
N ILE A 153 18.24 -53.79 -46.85
CA ILE A 153 18.23 -53.72 -48.33
C ILE A 153 19.65 -53.47 -48.88
N ILE A 154 20.41 -52.55 -48.27
CA ILE A 154 21.77 -52.21 -48.75
C ILE A 154 22.78 -53.32 -48.41
N SER A 155 22.68 -53.96 -47.25
CA SER A 155 23.58 -55.05 -46.85
C SER A 155 23.33 -56.34 -47.63
N ILE A 156 22.08 -56.71 -47.90
CA ILE A 156 21.74 -57.81 -48.81
C ILE A 156 22.24 -57.50 -50.24
N ALA A 157 22.01 -56.28 -50.74
CA ALA A 157 22.45 -55.89 -52.08
C ALA A 157 23.98 -55.94 -52.24
N ARG A 158 24.76 -55.49 -51.24
CA ARG A 158 26.23 -55.55 -51.23
C ARG A 158 26.79 -56.97 -51.04
N CYS A 159 26.17 -57.80 -50.20
CA CYS A 159 26.58 -59.20 -50.01
C CYS A 159 26.39 -60.03 -51.28
N ILE A 160 25.30 -59.78 -52.04
CA ILE A 160 25.05 -60.48 -53.31
C ILE A 160 26.05 -60.03 -54.40
N THR A 161 26.47 -58.76 -54.42
CA THR A 161 27.42 -58.28 -55.44
C THR A 161 28.87 -58.69 -55.15
N PHE A 162 29.31 -58.73 -53.88
CA PHE A 162 30.69 -59.12 -53.55
C PHE A 162 30.87 -60.64 -53.42
N GLY A 163 29.90 -61.35 -52.83
CA GLY A 163 29.98 -62.81 -52.62
C GLY A 163 29.93 -63.65 -53.91
N ILE A 164 29.32 -63.13 -54.97
CA ILE A 164 29.29 -63.80 -56.29
C ILE A 164 30.55 -63.51 -57.09
N SER A 165 31.24 -62.38 -56.86
CA SER A 165 32.41 -61.99 -57.65
C SER A 165 33.72 -62.68 -57.24
N GLU A 166 33.87 -63.08 -55.97
CA GLU A 166 35.08 -63.80 -55.50
C GLU A 166 34.84 -65.31 -55.23
N GLY A 167 33.60 -65.80 -55.27
CA GLY A 167 33.28 -67.22 -55.03
C GLY A 167 33.39 -68.15 -56.25
N ILE A 168 33.72 -67.63 -57.45
CA ILE A 168 33.78 -68.45 -58.68
C ILE A 168 35.20 -68.91 -59.01
N SER A 169 36.25 -68.46 -58.30
CA SER A 169 37.63 -68.80 -58.69
C SER A 169 38.27 -69.99 -57.98
N GLU A 170 37.80 -70.52 -56.85
CA GLU A 170 38.39 -71.75 -56.27
C GLU A 170 37.53 -72.28 -55.10
N GLY A 171 37.18 -73.58 -55.13
CA GLY A 171 36.69 -74.29 -53.93
C GLY A 171 35.22 -74.74 -53.88
N ILE A 172 34.69 -75.32 -54.97
CA ILE A 172 33.40 -76.05 -54.94
C ILE A 172 33.65 -77.45 -54.37
N SER A 173 33.34 -77.68 -53.08
CA SER A 173 32.82 -78.95 -52.51
C SER A 173 32.80 -78.98 -50.96
N GLU A 174 33.51 -78.09 -50.24
CA GLU A 174 33.43 -78.02 -48.76
C GLU A 174 33.01 -76.64 -48.21
N GLY A 175 33.06 -75.57 -49.01
CA GLY A 175 32.76 -74.20 -48.54
C GLY A 175 31.27 -73.79 -48.48
N ILE A 176 30.34 -74.61 -48.98
CA ILE A 176 28.92 -74.19 -49.15
C ILE A 176 28.13 -74.30 -47.83
N SER A 177 28.47 -75.26 -46.95
CA SER A 177 27.82 -75.39 -45.64
C SER A 177 28.41 -74.42 -44.62
N GLU A 178 29.75 -74.37 -44.50
CA GLU A 178 30.42 -73.54 -43.50
C GLU A 178 30.54 -72.07 -43.92
N GLY A 179 30.81 -71.76 -45.20
CA GLY A 179 30.95 -70.39 -45.68
C GLY A 179 29.62 -69.61 -45.72
N ILE A 180 28.51 -70.28 -46.04
CA ILE A 180 27.18 -69.65 -46.06
C ILE A 180 26.63 -69.52 -44.64
N ALA A 181 26.76 -70.55 -43.79
CA ALA A 181 26.28 -70.47 -42.40
C ALA A 181 27.09 -69.48 -41.56
N LEU A 182 28.42 -69.50 -41.66
CA LEU A 182 29.30 -68.60 -40.92
C LEU A 182 29.28 -67.18 -41.53
N GLY A 183 29.19 -67.05 -42.84
CA GLY A 183 29.03 -65.77 -43.54
C GLY A 183 27.70 -65.08 -43.20
N ILE A 184 26.58 -65.81 -43.19
CA ILE A 184 25.25 -65.29 -42.79
C ILE A 184 25.22 -65.01 -41.28
N PHE A 185 25.75 -65.91 -40.45
CA PHE A 185 25.78 -65.68 -39.00
C PHE A 185 26.64 -64.47 -38.63
N VAL A 186 27.84 -64.33 -39.21
CA VAL A 186 28.71 -63.17 -38.97
C VAL A 186 28.11 -61.90 -39.57
N SER A 187 27.57 -61.90 -40.79
CA SER A 187 26.99 -60.68 -41.39
C SER A 187 25.68 -60.24 -40.73
N ILE A 188 24.84 -61.17 -40.27
CA ILE A 188 23.63 -60.84 -39.49
C ILE A 188 24.00 -60.45 -38.06
N ALA A 189 24.86 -61.20 -37.36
CA ALA A 189 25.23 -60.86 -35.98
C ALA A 189 26.02 -59.55 -35.92
N LEU A 190 27.01 -59.36 -36.78
CA LEU A 190 27.84 -58.16 -36.84
C LEU A 190 27.08 -56.99 -37.49
N GLY A 191 26.22 -57.25 -38.47
CA GLY A 191 25.33 -56.25 -39.06
C GLY A 191 24.26 -55.75 -38.09
N ILE A 192 23.59 -56.64 -37.34
CA ILE A 192 22.62 -56.26 -36.30
C ILE A 192 23.35 -55.59 -35.12
N PHE A 193 24.49 -56.12 -34.68
CA PHE A 193 25.28 -55.53 -33.60
C PHE A 193 25.77 -54.13 -33.96
N VAL A 194 26.35 -53.94 -35.16
CA VAL A 194 26.78 -52.63 -35.64
C VAL A 194 25.59 -51.71 -35.88
N SER A 195 24.51 -52.15 -36.53
CA SER A 195 23.36 -51.26 -36.81
C SER A 195 22.65 -50.82 -35.52
N ILE A 196 22.30 -51.75 -34.63
CA ILE A 196 21.59 -51.43 -33.39
C ILE A 196 22.50 -50.62 -32.44
N PHE A 197 23.75 -51.05 -32.25
CA PHE A 197 24.64 -50.35 -31.33
C PHE A 197 25.04 -48.96 -31.86
N PHE A 198 25.30 -48.83 -33.16
CA PHE A 198 25.68 -47.55 -33.77
C PHE A 198 24.49 -46.61 -33.90
N ASP A 199 23.31 -47.06 -34.33
CA ASP A 199 22.13 -46.20 -34.47
C ASP A 199 21.57 -45.74 -33.12
N ILE A 200 21.54 -46.62 -32.11
CA ILE A 200 21.11 -46.23 -30.75
C ILE A 200 22.15 -45.34 -30.09
N SER A 201 23.44 -45.68 -30.17
CA SER A 201 24.51 -44.89 -29.56
C SER A 201 24.64 -43.51 -30.21
N VAL A 202 24.62 -43.43 -31.54
CA VAL A 202 24.65 -42.14 -32.27
C VAL A 202 23.37 -41.36 -32.03
N GLY A 203 22.19 -41.99 -32.06
CA GLY A 203 20.91 -41.33 -31.81
C GLY A 203 20.82 -40.72 -30.39
N ILE A 204 21.20 -41.49 -29.37
CA ILE A 204 21.24 -41.02 -27.98
C ILE A 204 22.32 -39.95 -27.80
N SER A 205 23.52 -40.17 -28.34
CA SER A 205 24.63 -39.22 -28.24
C SER A 205 24.25 -37.89 -28.87
N VAL A 206 23.74 -37.88 -30.11
CA VAL A 206 23.31 -36.67 -30.83
C VAL A 206 22.12 -35.99 -30.14
N GLY A 207 21.17 -36.76 -29.62
CA GLY A 207 20.02 -36.22 -28.87
C GLY A 207 20.43 -35.55 -27.57
N ILE A 208 21.23 -36.22 -26.73
CA ILE A 208 21.68 -35.69 -25.44
C ILE A 208 22.60 -34.49 -25.64
N SER A 209 23.60 -34.59 -26.52
CA SER A 209 24.52 -33.48 -26.80
C SER A 209 23.82 -32.29 -27.46
N GLY A 210 22.82 -32.52 -28.33
CA GLY A 210 21.95 -31.47 -28.87
C GLY A 210 21.15 -30.77 -27.78
N CYS A 211 20.55 -31.51 -26.85
CA CYS A 211 19.82 -30.97 -25.70
C CYS A 211 20.73 -30.17 -24.75
N ILE A 212 21.90 -30.71 -24.39
CA ILE A 212 22.88 -30.02 -23.54
C ILE A 212 23.33 -28.72 -24.21
N SER A 213 23.60 -28.76 -25.52
CA SER A 213 24.05 -27.58 -26.26
C SER A 213 22.95 -26.54 -26.38
N PHE A 214 21.72 -26.98 -26.64
CA PHE A 214 20.56 -26.11 -26.59
C PHE A 214 20.44 -25.42 -25.24
N LEU A 215 20.53 -26.17 -24.12
CA LEU A 215 20.43 -25.61 -22.77
C LEU A 215 21.58 -24.64 -22.46
N VAL A 216 22.83 -25.00 -22.75
CA VAL A 216 24.01 -24.16 -22.50
C VAL A 216 23.94 -22.85 -23.31
N PHE A 217 23.49 -22.92 -24.56
CA PHE A 217 23.38 -21.73 -25.40
C PHE A 217 22.16 -20.89 -25.08
N TYR A 218 21.00 -21.50 -24.88
CA TYR A 218 19.78 -20.81 -24.48
C TYR A 218 19.94 -20.09 -23.15
N SER A 219 20.61 -20.72 -22.18
CA SER A 219 20.86 -20.13 -20.86
C SER A 219 22.06 -19.21 -20.76
N ARG A 220 22.91 -19.17 -21.81
CA ARG A 220 24.11 -18.32 -21.89
C ARG A 220 25.11 -18.51 -20.75
N VAL A 221 25.19 -19.71 -20.17
CA VAL A 221 26.08 -20.04 -19.03
C VAL A 221 27.55 -19.74 -19.33
N PHE A 222 27.98 -19.86 -20.59
CA PHE A 222 29.35 -19.57 -21.01
C PHE A 222 29.79 -18.11 -20.81
N TYR A 223 28.87 -17.16 -20.59
CA TYR A 223 29.22 -15.77 -20.27
C TYR A 223 29.69 -15.54 -18.84
N ILE A 224 29.51 -16.52 -17.95
CA ILE A 224 29.99 -16.43 -16.57
C ILE A 224 31.51 -16.24 -16.55
N LEU A 225 32.27 -17.03 -17.32
CA LEU A 225 33.73 -16.98 -17.31
C LEU A 225 34.29 -15.65 -17.86
N PRO A 226 33.88 -15.14 -19.05
CA PRO A 226 34.28 -13.82 -19.53
C PRO A 226 33.92 -12.68 -18.57
N HIS A 227 32.77 -12.75 -17.91
CA HIS A 227 32.39 -11.76 -16.91
C HIS A 227 33.30 -11.81 -15.69
N LEU A 228 33.56 -13.00 -15.13
CA LEU A 228 34.45 -13.17 -13.99
C LEU A 228 35.85 -12.65 -14.27
N ILE A 229 36.41 -12.93 -15.46
CA ILE A 229 37.71 -12.38 -15.88
C ILE A 229 37.71 -10.86 -15.82
N GLN A 230 36.65 -10.22 -16.30
CA GLN A 230 36.54 -8.76 -16.30
C GLN A 230 36.33 -8.17 -14.91
N TYR A 231 35.54 -8.84 -14.07
CA TYR A 231 35.36 -8.46 -12.67
C TYR A 231 36.68 -8.53 -11.91
N PHE A 232 37.40 -9.66 -11.98
CA PHE A 232 38.68 -9.82 -11.27
C PHE A 232 39.74 -8.86 -11.80
N ARG A 233 39.76 -8.56 -13.11
CA ARG A 233 40.60 -7.50 -13.65
C ARG A 233 40.21 -6.13 -13.10
N ALA A 234 38.93 -5.79 -13.01
CA ALA A 234 38.50 -4.51 -12.47
C ALA A 234 38.82 -4.36 -10.97
N LYS A 235 38.81 -5.47 -10.22
CA LYS A 235 39.08 -5.49 -8.77
C LYS A 235 40.57 -5.47 -8.43
N PHE A 236 41.39 -6.22 -9.16
CA PHE A 236 42.81 -6.42 -8.83
C PHE A 236 43.80 -5.70 -9.77
N SER A 237 43.36 -5.25 -10.95
CA SER A 237 44.19 -4.47 -11.88
C SER A 237 43.91 -2.98 -11.77
N ASN A 238 44.86 -2.15 -12.19
CA ASN A 238 44.72 -0.69 -12.24
C ASN A 238 43.96 -0.20 -13.50
N ASP A 239 43.33 -1.12 -14.23
CA ASP A 239 42.55 -0.84 -15.43
C ASP A 239 41.29 0.01 -15.09
N ASN A 240 40.81 0.80 -16.07
CA ASN A 240 39.57 1.56 -15.89
C ASN A 240 38.36 0.60 -15.81
N PRO A 241 37.64 0.53 -14.66
CA PRO A 241 36.59 -0.45 -14.45
C PRO A 241 35.37 -0.20 -15.33
N PHE A 242 35.08 1.05 -15.71
CA PHE A 242 33.99 1.36 -16.65
C PHE A 242 34.23 0.77 -18.04
N ARG A 243 35.49 0.83 -18.51
CA ARG A 243 35.87 0.24 -19.80
C ARG A 243 35.74 -1.28 -19.77
N LEU A 244 36.11 -1.90 -18.65
CA LEU A 244 35.96 -3.34 -18.46
C LEU A 244 34.48 -3.70 -18.36
N PHE A 245 33.68 -2.97 -17.59
CA PHE A 245 32.24 -3.22 -17.48
C PHE A 245 31.53 -3.16 -18.83
N ARG A 246 31.87 -2.21 -19.70
CA ARG A 246 31.31 -2.12 -21.07
C ARG A 246 31.72 -3.27 -21.99
N LYS A 247 32.82 -3.97 -21.69
CA LYS A 247 33.22 -5.20 -22.39
C LYS A 247 32.52 -6.43 -21.81
N SER A 248 31.80 -6.30 -20.69
CA SER A 248 31.18 -7.43 -20.02
C SER A 248 29.98 -7.92 -20.83
N PRO A 249 29.72 -9.24 -20.90
CA PRO A 249 28.54 -9.80 -21.57
C PRO A 249 27.24 -9.07 -21.24
N ILE A 250 27.12 -8.56 -20.02
CA ILE A 250 25.95 -7.78 -19.59
C ILE A 250 25.69 -6.54 -20.46
N TYR A 251 26.70 -5.93 -21.07
CA TYR A 251 26.51 -4.71 -21.85
C TYR A 251 25.91 -4.99 -23.24
N TRP A 252 26.16 -6.18 -23.79
CA TRP A 252 25.82 -6.52 -25.17
C TRP A 252 24.78 -7.63 -25.33
N ASP A 253 24.53 -8.46 -24.32
CA ASP A 253 23.43 -9.44 -24.28
C ASP A 253 22.35 -9.06 -23.24
N GLU A 254 21.09 -9.06 -23.65
CA GLU A 254 19.93 -8.75 -22.80
C GLU A 254 19.32 -9.99 -22.11
N ILE A 255 19.54 -11.22 -22.62
CA ILE A 255 19.01 -12.47 -22.07
C ILE A 255 20.14 -13.32 -21.45
N ILE A 256 20.82 -12.80 -20.44
CA ILE A 256 21.63 -13.66 -19.58
C ILE A 256 20.71 -14.21 -18.48
N ILE A 257 20.28 -15.46 -18.62
CA ILE A 257 19.23 -16.05 -17.75
C ILE A 257 19.73 -16.18 -16.31
N TYR A 258 20.94 -16.68 -16.12
CA TYR A 258 21.51 -16.88 -14.78
C TYR A 258 22.06 -15.57 -14.21
N PRO A 259 21.84 -15.29 -12.92
CA PRO A 259 22.42 -14.14 -12.26
C PRO A 259 23.95 -14.22 -12.33
N LEU A 260 24.55 -13.16 -12.82
CA LEU A 260 25.99 -13.09 -12.99
C LEU A 260 26.68 -12.99 -11.62
N PRO A 261 27.65 -13.87 -11.32
CA PRO A 261 28.32 -13.87 -10.03
C PRO A 261 29.13 -12.58 -9.84
N PHE A 262 29.08 -12.00 -8.63
CA PHE A 262 29.77 -10.76 -8.25
C PHE A 262 29.35 -9.50 -9.05
N LEU A 263 28.24 -9.55 -9.77
CA LEU A 263 27.74 -8.38 -10.49
C LEU A 263 27.43 -7.21 -9.54
N THR A 264 26.85 -7.49 -8.37
CA THR A 264 26.61 -6.49 -7.32
C THR A 264 27.91 -5.78 -6.93
N ASP A 265 28.95 -6.54 -6.63
CA ASP A 265 30.25 -6.00 -6.23
C ASP A 265 30.90 -5.21 -7.37
N PHE A 266 30.73 -5.65 -8.63
CA PHE A 266 31.23 -4.90 -9.77
C PHE A 266 30.55 -3.53 -9.89
N LEU A 267 29.23 -3.47 -9.69
CA LEU A 267 28.48 -2.21 -9.70
C LEU A 267 28.90 -1.28 -8.56
N LEU A 268 29.16 -1.83 -7.38
CA LEU A 268 29.68 -1.07 -6.23
C LEU A 268 31.06 -0.47 -6.52
N LEU A 269 31.98 -1.24 -7.12
CA LEU A 269 33.30 -0.75 -7.54
C LEU A 269 33.20 0.42 -8.54
N LEU A 270 32.19 0.42 -9.42
CA LEU A 270 31.97 1.54 -10.33
C LEU A 270 31.54 2.80 -9.58
N THR A 271 30.61 2.67 -8.63
CA THR A 271 30.15 3.79 -7.82
C THR A 271 31.22 4.36 -6.89
N GLU A 272 32.14 3.52 -6.40
CA GLU A 272 33.29 3.96 -5.61
C GLU A 272 34.28 4.80 -6.43
N LYS A 273 34.48 4.47 -7.71
CA LYS A 273 35.35 5.25 -8.61
C LYS A 273 34.72 6.55 -9.08
N ASP A 274 33.44 6.53 -9.45
CA ASP A 274 32.68 7.71 -9.85
C ASP A 274 31.18 7.45 -9.57
N ARG A 275 30.64 8.14 -8.55
CA ARG A 275 29.29 7.90 -8.06
C ARG A 275 28.24 8.09 -9.13
N ASN A 276 28.29 9.22 -9.86
CA ASN A 276 27.26 9.56 -10.84
C ASN A 276 27.31 8.64 -12.05
N LYS A 277 28.51 8.33 -12.55
CA LYS A 277 28.66 7.36 -13.64
C LYS A 277 28.28 5.95 -13.19
N GLY A 278 28.65 5.54 -11.99
CA GLY A 278 28.26 4.25 -11.42
C GLY A 278 26.75 4.08 -11.30
N LEU A 279 26.05 5.09 -10.78
CA LEU A 279 24.58 5.10 -10.70
C LEU A 279 23.92 4.99 -12.08
N SER A 280 24.48 5.67 -13.11
CA SER A 280 23.97 5.54 -14.48
C SER A 280 24.13 4.12 -15.06
N GLU A 281 25.20 3.41 -14.69
CA GLU A 281 25.40 2.02 -15.12
C GLU A 281 24.47 1.06 -14.33
N ILE A 282 24.16 1.36 -13.06
CA ILE A 282 23.13 0.64 -12.29
C ILE A 282 21.74 0.82 -12.91
N GLU A 283 21.38 2.05 -13.31
CA GLU A 283 20.13 2.37 -14.01
C GLU A 283 20.03 1.63 -15.33
N PHE A 284 21.12 1.58 -16.09
CA PHE A 284 21.20 0.77 -17.31
C PHE A 284 20.88 -0.70 -17.04
N VAL A 285 21.46 -1.30 -15.99
CA VAL A 285 21.21 -2.70 -15.64
C VAL A 285 19.76 -2.89 -15.15
N SER A 286 19.23 -2.03 -14.29
CA SER A 286 17.86 -2.16 -13.78
C SER A 286 16.81 -2.01 -14.88
N ALA A 287 16.99 -1.04 -15.78
CA ALA A 287 16.06 -0.75 -16.86
C ALA A 287 16.15 -1.79 -17.99
N LYS A 288 17.37 -2.09 -18.45
CA LYS A 288 17.57 -2.85 -19.70
C LYS A 288 17.93 -4.33 -19.49
N ARG A 289 18.15 -4.81 -18.25
CA ARG A 289 18.54 -6.21 -17.96
C ARG A 289 17.59 -6.87 -16.95
N PRO A 290 16.44 -7.42 -17.40
CA PRO A 290 15.39 -7.90 -16.50
C PRO A 290 15.85 -9.01 -15.56
N THR A 291 16.66 -9.95 -16.04
CA THR A 291 17.18 -11.08 -15.26
C THR A 291 18.25 -10.69 -14.23
N GLN A 292 18.89 -9.53 -14.40
CA GLN A 292 19.96 -9.03 -13.54
C GLN A 292 19.50 -7.92 -12.57
N ARG A 293 18.21 -7.57 -12.57
CA ARG A 293 17.63 -6.51 -11.72
C ARG A 293 17.92 -6.72 -10.23
N LYS A 294 17.94 -7.97 -9.76
CA LYS A 294 18.24 -8.30 -8.36
C LYS A 294 19.64 -7.85 -7.93
N ALA A 295 20.64 -7.97 -8.81
CA ALA A 295 22.00 -7.52 -8.52
C ALA A 295 22.09 -5.99 -8.46
N ALA A 296 21.43 -5.30 -9.41
CA ALA A 296 21.34 -3.84 -9.39
C ALA A 296 20.61 -3.31 -8.13
N PHE A 297 19.49 -3.95 -7.75
CA PHE A 297 18.78 -3.62 -6.52
C PHE A 297 19.63 -3.84 -5.27
N ASN A 298 20.36 -4.95 -5.18
CA ASN A 298 21.24 -5.22 -4.05
C ASN A 298 22.38 -4.19 -3.93
N ALA A 299 22.88 -3.68 -5.05
CA ALA A 299 23.89 -2.61 -5.07
C ALA A 299 23.28 -1.29 -4.58
N LEU A 300 22.10 -0.91 -5.10
CA LEU A 300 21.36 0.28 -4.62
C LEU A 300 21.09 0.20 -3.12
N LEU A 301 20.57 -0.93 -2.65
CA LEU A 301 20.31 -1.17 -1.23
C LEU A 301 21.56 -0.94 -0.38
N GLN A 302 22.71 -1.45 -0.83
CA GLN A 302 23.97 -1.28 -0.11
C GLN A 302 24.51 0.15 -0.13
N ILE A 303 24.36 0.87 -1.25
CA ILE A 303 24.72 2.29 -1.35
C ILE A 303 23.85 3.12 -0.41
N THR A 304 22.54 2.92 -0.43
CA THR A 304 21.60 3.63 0.44
C THR A 304 21.95 3.40 1.91
N ILE A 305 22.23 2.17 2.31
CA ILE A 305 22.59 1.88 3.70
C ILE A 305 23.93 2.50 4.08
N ASN A 306 24.95 2.45 3.21
CA ASN A 306 26.23 3.10 3.46
C ASN A 306 26.13 4.62 3.59
N ASP A 307 25.21 5.25 2.87
CA ASP A 307 25.01 6.70 2.95
C ASP A 307 24.22 7.11 4.19
N LEU A 308 23.22 6.31 4.58
CA LEU A 308 22.46 6.54 5.79
C LEU A 308 23.26 6.19 7.05
N SER A 309 24.14 5.18 7.01
CA SER A 309 24.96 4.78 8.16
C SER A 309 26.03 5.81 8.54
N LYS A 310 26.37 6.75 7.64
CA LYS A 310 27.25 7.88 7.94
C LYS A 310 26.58 8.93 8.85
N LEU A 311 25.25 8.85 9.03
CA LEU A 311 24.50 9.76 9.89
C LEU A 311 24.58 9.26 11.35
N GLU A 312 25.67 9.64 12.03
CA GLU A 312 26.00 9.21 13.39
C GLU A 312 25.51 10.17 14.49
N SER A 313 24.83 11.26 14.12
CA SER A 313 24.31 12.25 15.07
C SER A 313 22.86 12.57 14.80
N ILE A 314 22.08 12.85 15.85
CA ILE A 314 20.67 13.26 15.73
C ILE A 314 20.50 14.50 14.85
N LYS A 315 21.50 15.40 14.83
CA LYS A 315 21.51 16.60 13.97
C LYS A 315 21.67 16.29 12.48
N ALA A 316 22.20 15.11 12.15
CA ALA A 316 22.44 14.68 10.78
C ALA A 316 21.28 13.83 10.21
N ILE A 317 20.43 13.25 11.06
CA ILE A 317 19.27 12.45 10.63
C ILE A 317 18.30 13.24 9.70
N PRO A 318 18.05 14.55 9.89
CA PRO A 318 17.24 15.33 8.95
C PRO A 318 17.76 15.36 7.50
N ASP A 319 19.05 15.08 7.27
CA ASP A 319 19.66 15.05 5.94
C ASP A 319 19.45 13.71 5.21
N ALA A 320 18.83 12.72 5.88
CA ALA A 320 18.53 11.41 5.31
C ALA A 320 17.73 11.50 3.99
N SER A 321 16.74 12.40 3.93
CA SER A 321 15.93 12.64 2.72
C SER A 321 16.80 13.07 1.53
N GLY A 322 17.79 13.95 1.77
CA GLY A 322 18.76 14.39 0.77
C GLY A 322 19.64 13.24 0.27
N ASN A 323 20.11 12.38 1.17
CA ASN A 323 20.95 11.22 0.83
C ASN A 323 20.21 10.14 0.02
N VAL A 324 18.89 10.10 0.10
CA VAL A 324 18.03 9.12 -0.58
C VAL A 324 17.46 9.67 -1.90
N SER A 325 17.56 10.98 -2.16
CA SER A 325 17.00 11.67 -3.34
C SER A 325 17.35 11.04 -4.69
N PHE A 326 18.54 10.44 -4.82
CA PHE A 326 18.97 9.75 -6.05
C PHE A 326 18.11 8.53 -6.41
N LEU A 327 17.33 7.99 -5.47
CA LEU A 327 16.44 6.84 -5.71
C LEU A 327 15.18 7.22 -6.50
N SER A 328 14.86 8.51 -6.60
CA SER A 328 13.74 9.01 -7.41
C SER A 328 13.84 8.58 -8.89
N SER A 329 15.05 8.50 -9.45
CA SER A 329 15.26 8.00 -10.82
C SER A 329 15.02 6.48 -10.97
N PHE A 330 14.79 5.75 -9.88
CA PHE A 330 14.63 4.30 -9.86
C PHE A 330 13.23 3.83 -9.43
N GLU A 331 12.30 4.72 -9.08
CA GLU A 331 10.99 4.38 -8.47
C GLU A 331 10.22 3.28 -9.19
N GLY A 332 10.23 3.26 -10.52
CA GLY A 332 9.54 2.24 -11.33
C GLY A 332 10.08 0.80 -11.19
N PHE A 333 11.24 0.63 -10.56
CA PHE A 333 11.93 -0.66 -10.42
C PHE A 333 12.13 -1.11 -8.96
N LEU A 334 11.79 -0.26 -8.00
CA LEU A 334 11.96 -0.55 -6.57
C LEU A 334 10.82 -1.46 -6.05
N PRO A 335 11.13 -2.47 -5.22
CA PRO A 335 10.10 -3.24 -4.52
C PRO A 335 9.21 -2.34 -3.67
N LYS A 336 7.93 -2.68 -3.56
CA LYS A 336 6.95 -1.92 -2.76
C LYS A 336 7.39 -1.81 -1.29
N GLU A 337 8.00 -2.86 -0.77
CA GLU A 337 8.52 -2.95 0.59
C GLU A 337 9.63 -1.90 0.82
N PHE A 338 10.52 -1.72 -0.15
CA PHE A 338 11.60 -0.74 -0.07
C PHE A 338 11.06 0.69 -0.13
N ASN A 339 10.11 0.98 -1.02
CA ASN A 339 9.46 2.29 -1.08
C ASN A 339 8.72 2.64 0.22
N ARG A 340 8.11 1.64 0.88
CA ARG A 340 7.49 1.83 2.20
C ARG A 340 8.54 2.22 3.25
N THR A 341 9.68 1.54 3.28
CA THR A 341 10.79 1.87 4.20
C THR A 341 11.36 3.26 3.95
N LEU A 342 11.48 3.70 2.69
CA LEU A 342 11.98 5.04 2.38
C LEU A 342 11.03 6.15 2.88
N ARG A 343 9.71 5.98 2.72
CA ARG A 343 8.73 6.94 3.24
C ARG A 343 8.82 7.09 4.75
N ILE A 344 8.94 5.96 5.43
CA ILE A 344 9.12 5.91 6.88
C ILE A 344 10.37 6.70 7.32
N ILE A 345 11.48 6.57 6.58
CA ILE A 345 12.72 7.31 6.88
C ILE A 345 12.53 8.82 6.64
N ASP A 346 11.75 9.19 5.62
CA ASP A 346 11.43 10.59 5.34
C ASP A 346 10.55 11.20 6.45
N ASP A 347 9.50 10.49 6.88
CA ASP A 347 8.63 10.87 8.00
C ASP A 347 9.46 11.08 9.27
N LEU A 348 10.33 10.11 9.61
CA LEU A 348 11.26 10.23 10.74
C LEU A 348 12.19 11.45 10.64
N SER A 349 12.69 11.74 9.43
CA SER A 349 13.58 12.90 9.23
C SER A 349 12.85 14.22 9.53
N ILE A 350 11.54 14.28 9.25
CA ILE A 350 10.67 15.41 9.55
C ILE A 350 10.45 15.51 11.06
N ASP A 351 10.18 14.40 11.74
CA ASP A 351 9.95 14.40 13.18
C ASP A 351 11.21 14.79 13.98
N VAL A 352 12.38 14.31 13.58
CA VAL A 352 13.66 14.74 14.17
C VAL A 352 13.92 16.22 13.88
N ARG A 353 13.56 16.74 12.70
CA ARG A 353 13.65 18.17 12.39
C ARG A 353 12.72 19.00 13.28
N ASN A 354 11.50 18.51 13.53
CA ASN A 354 10.55 19.14 14.45
C ASN A 354 11.07 19.16 15.89
N TYR A 355 11.72 18.08 16.34
CA TYR A 355 12.42 18.04 17.62
C TYR A 355 13.51 19.11 17.71
N LEU A 356 14.40 19.19 16.72
CA LEU A 356 15.51 20.17 16.70
C LEU A 356 15.02 21.63 16.67
N ASN A 357 13.89 21.89 16.00
CA ASN A 357 13.29 23.21 15.90
C ASN A 357 12.36 23.57 17.07
N SER A 358 12.03 22.62 17.96
CA SER A 358 11.14 22.87 19.09
C SER A 358 11.83 23.72 20.15
N SER A 359 11.16 24.77 20.64
CA SER A 359 11.67 25.66 21.69
C SER A 359 11.27 25.24 23.12
N SER A 360 10.12 24.58 23.29
CA SER A 360 9.64 24.08 24.61
C SER A 360 10.22 22.70 24.94
N ASN A 361 10.56 22.49 26.21
CA ASN A 361 11.14 21.24 26.71
C ASN A 361 10.09 20.12 26.73
N TYR A 362 8.82 20.42 27.00
CA TYR A 362 7.72 19.46 26.85
C TYR A 362 7.56 18.99 25.41
N ASN A 363 7.55 19.91 24.44
CA ASN A 363 7.42 19.56 23.02
C ASN A 363 8.62 18.74 22.54
N LYS A 364 9.84 19.08 23.00
CA LYS A 364 11.03 18.26 22.76
C LYS A 364 10.89 16.84 23.30
N LEU A 365 10.45 16.68 24.55
CA LEU A 365 10.28 15.37 25.17
C LEU A 365 9.14 14.55 24.55
N LYS A 366 8.03 15.21 24.19
CA LYS A 366 6.91 14.61 23.46
C LYS A 366 7.35 14.12 22.08
N ASN A 367 8.07 14.96 21.32
CA ASN A 367 8.58 14.58 20.01
C ASN A 367 9.59 13.43 20.12
N LEU A 368 10.49 13.46 21.12
CA LEU A 368 11.41 12.32 21.38
C LEU A 368 10.67 11.02 21.71
N ASN A 369 9.60 11.07 22.51
CA ASN A 369 8.79 9.89 22.83
C ASN A 369 8.04 9.35 21.60
N ASN A 370 7.49 10.24 20.78
CA ASN A 370 6.82 9.85 19.54
C ASN A 370 7.82 9.18 18.59
N ILE A 371 8.98 9.81 18.36
CA ILE A 371 10.07 9.27 17.54
C ILE A 371 10.47 7.87 18.05
N GLU A 372 10.67 7.69 19.36
CA GLU A 372 11.01 6.36 19.92
C GLU A 372 9.92 5.31 19.64
N SER A 373 8.64 5.68 19.79
CA SER A 373 7.52 4.80 19.45
C SER A 373 7.55 4.42 17.97
N ASP A 374 7.80 5.38 17.09
CA ASP A 374 7.88 5.16 15.64
C ASP A 374 9.04 4.20 15.33
N PHE A 375 10.21 4.39 15.94
CA PHE A 375 11.35 3.46 15.79
C PHE A 375 11.02 2.02 16.21
N ILE A 376 10.26 1.85 17.30
CA ILE A 376 9.81 0.52 17.77
C ILE A 376 8.89 -0.13 16.73
N ASP A 377 7.95 0.61 16.18
CA ASP A 377 7.00 0.07 15.20
C ASP A 377 7.66 -0.22 13.84
N ILE A 378 8.62 0.61 13.45
CA ILE A 378 9.45 0.37 12.27
C ILE A 378 10.27 -0.90 12.45
N LYS A 379 10.90 -1.08 13.63
CA LYS A 379 11.65 -2.29 13.95
C LYS A 379 10.79 -3.54 13.82
N LYS A 380 9.57 -3.53 14.38
CA LYS A 380 8.61 -4.64 14.22
C LYS A 380 8.28 -4.91 12.74
N SER A 381 8.05 -3.85 11.95
CA SER A 381 7.73 -3.97 10.53
C SER A 381 8.88 -4.56 9.71
N LEU A 382 10.12 -4.19 10.03
CA LEU A 382 11.33 -4.68 9.36
C LEU A 382 11.65 -6.13 9.73
N ILE A 383 11.42 -6.54 10.99
CA ILE A 383 11.52 -7.94 11.42
C ILE A 383 10.52 -8.82 10.67
N ALA A 384 9.30 -8.33 10.45
CA ALA A 384 8.27 -9.04 9.68
C ALA A 384 8.59 -9.12 8.17
N THR A 385 9.42 -8.20 7.65
CA THR A 385 9.78 -8.13 6.23
C THR A 385 10.85 -9.18 5.89
N LYS A 386 10.44 -10.26 5.24
CA LYS A 386 11.36 -11.32 4.77
C LYS A 386 12.25 -10.80 3.64
N GLY A 387 13.57 -10.90 3.80
CA GLY A 387 14.55 -10.66 2.72
C GLY A 387 15.71 -9.73 3.11
N PRO A 388 16.59 -9.39 2.15
CA PRO A 388 17.79 -8.59 2.41
C PRO A 388 17.49 -7.14 2.81
N VAL A 389 16.30 -6.62 2.47
CA VAL A 389 15.85 -5.28 2.85
C VAL A 389 15.66 -5.19 4.36
N GLY A 390 14.84 -6.09 4.93
CA GLY A 390 14.56 -6.10 6.37
C GLY A 390 15.83 -6.22 7.21
N VAL A 391 16.69 -7.20 6.89
CA VAL A 391 17.93 -7.45 7.66
C VAL A 391 18.89 -6.27 7.62
N LYS A 392 19.14 -5.68 6.44
CA LYS A 392 20.12 -4.61 6.34
C LYS A 392 19.61 -3.28 6.93
N PHE A 393 18.32 -2.94 6.74
CA PHE A 393 17.75 -1.72 7.37
C PHE A 393 17.59 -1.86 8.89
N LEU A 394 17.38 -3.07 9.40
CA LEU A 394 17.29 -3.30 10.84
C LEU A 394 18.55 -2.79 11.56
N SER A 395 19.74 -3.07 11.01
CA SER A 395 21.01 -2.61 11.59
C SER A 395 21.14 -1.08 11.65
N LEU A 396 20.66 -0.38 10.62
CA LEU A 396 20.63 1.08 10.56
C LEU A 396 19.67 1.65 11.61
N VAL A 397 18.45 1.11 11.65
CA VAL A 397 17.40 1.53 12.60
C VAL A 397 17.84 1.29 14.04
N GLU A 398 18.57 0.22 14.33
CA GLU A 398 19.14 -0.03 15.66
C GLU A 398 20.19 1.01 16.05
N THR A 399 21.05 1.41 15.11
CA THR A 399 22.06 2.45 15.36
C THR A 399 21.40 3.80 15.64
N TRP A 400 20.40 4.19 14.85
CA TRP A 400 19.66 5.43 15.06
C TRP A 400 18.81 5.41 16.34
N SER A 401 18.21 4.26 16.67
CA SER A 401 17.49 4.08 17.93
C SER A 401 18.42 4.30 19.13
N GLN A 402 19.68 3.85 19.07
CA GLN A 402 20.67 4.09 20.12
C GLN A 402 21.01 5.58 20.25
N ILE A 403 21.23 6.27 19.13
CA ILE A 403 21.49 7.73 19.11
C ILE A 403 20.35 8.49 19.81
N ILE A 404 19.09 8.13 19.51
CA ILE A 404 17.92 8.79 20.10
C ILE A 404 17.76 8.44 21.57
N GLU A 405 18.02 7.19 21.97
CA GLU A 405 18.00 6.78 23.37
C GLU A 405 19.08 7.50 24.19
N GLU A 406 20.26 7.68 23.63
CA GLU A 406 21.34 8.46 24.22
C GLU A 406 20.98 9.94 24.33
N GLU A 407 20.43 10.55 23.29
CA GLU A 407 19.94 11.94 23.32
C GLU A 407 18.85 12.11 24.39
N LYS A 408 17.90 11.17 24.48
CA LYS A 408 16.87 11.17 25.51
C LYS A 408 17.46 11.05 26.91
N LYS A 409 18.48 10.22 27.10
CA LYS A 409 19.20 10.08 28.38
C LYS A 409 19.97 11.36 28.72
N GLN A 410 20.59 12.01 27.74
CA GLN A 410 21.29 13.29 27.93
C GLN A 410 20.31 14.42 28.25
N PHE A 411 19.19 14.51 27.53
CA PHE A 411 18.10 15.45 27.81
C PHE A 411 17.58 15.26 29.24
N LYS A 412 17.32 14.02 29.66
CA LYS A 412 16.92 13.68 31.03
C LYS A 412 18.00 13.97 32.09
N ARG A 413 19.28 13.98 31.74
CA ARG A 413 20.38 14.26 32.68
C ARG A 413 20.72 15.74 32.80
N THR A 414 20.43 16.53 31.76
CA THR A 414 20.85 17.95 31.66
C THR A 414 19.74 18.91 32.08
N ASP A 415 18.46 18.55 31.91
CA ASP A 415 17.30 19.42 32.22
C ASP A 415 16.52 19.04 33.50
N MET A 416 16.98 18.05 34.28
CA MET A 416 16.29 17.59 35.50
C MET A 416 16.47 18.52 36.74
N ASP A 417 17.18 19.65 36.61
CA ASP A 417 17.49 20.52 37.76
C ASP A 417 16.77 21.88 37.82
N SER A 418 15.73 22.18 37.02
CA SER A 418 15.03 23.48 37.23
C SER A 418 13.51 23.58 37.05
N PHE A 419 12.83 22.85 36.16
CA PHE A 419 11.35 22.87 36.11
C PHE A 419 10.82 21.80 35.15
N GLU A 420 10.05 20.85 35.67
CA GLU A 420 9.29 19.91 34.83
C GLU A 420 7.97 20.58 34.41
N GLU A 421 7.81 20.84 33.11
CA GLU A 421 6.61 21.47 32.54
C GLU A 421 5.34 20.68 32.89
N ILE A 422 4.27 21.39 33.22
CA ILE A 422 2.95 20.80 33.43
C ILE A 422 2.42 20.36 32.06
N PRO A 423 2.04 19.08 31.87
CA PRO A 423 1.39 18.66 30.64
C PRO A 423 0.07 19.43 30.48
N ASN A 424 -0.23 19.94 29.29
CA ASN A 424 -1.49 20.64 29.03
C ASN A 424 -2.51 19.70 28.38
N PRO A 425 -3.48 19.14 29.14
CA PRO A 425 -4.44 18.18 28.62
C PRO A 425 -5.69 18.83 28.02
N TYR A 426 -5.92 20.13 28.27
CA TYR A 426 -7.17 20.78 27.90
C TYR A 426 -7.28 20.98 26.40
N ILE A 427 -8.48 20.73 25.84
CA ILE A 427 -8.74 20.88 24.41
C ILE A 427 -10.02 21.68 24.25
N PHE A 428 -9.96 22.79 23.53
CA PHE A 428 -11.16 23.56 23.20
C PHE A 428 -11.26 23.77 21.68
N GLY A 429 -12.42 23.44 21.11
CA GLY A 429 -12.71 23.58 19.68
C GLY A 429 -13.19 22.29 19.04
N ASN A 430 -12.47 21.19 19.25
CA ASN A 430 -12.85 19.87 18.75
C ASN A 430 -13.71 19.11 19.77
N PRO A 431 -14.61 18.20 19.33
CA PRO A 431 -15.31 17.30 20.24
C PRO A 431 -14.32 16.46 21.06
N VAL A 432 -14.51 16.41 22.37
CA VAL A 432 -13.66 15.63 23.29
C VAL A 432 -13.95 14.15 23.10
N LYS A 433 -12.92 13.35 22.79
CA LYS A 433 -12.98 11.88 22.79
C LYS A 433 -12.47 11.40 24.14
N ALA A 434 -13.26 10.60 24.85
CA ALA A 434 -12.83 9.96 26.07
C ALA A 434 -11.75 8.95 25.72
N ASP A 435 -10.55 9.10 26.25
CA ASP A 435 -9.50 8.08 26.26
C ASP A 435 -9.40 7.44 27.65
N ASN A 436 -8.92 6.20 27.73
CA ASN A 436 -8.73 5.50 29.01
C ASN A 436 -7.73 6.23 29.92
N SER A 437 -6.83 7.03 29.33
CA SER A 437 -5.81 7.82 30.04
C SER A 437 -6.25 9.26 30.38
N SER A 438 -7.39 9.72 29.85
CA SER A 438 -7.83 11.12 29.95
C SER A 438 -9.22 11.26 30.55
N ARG A 439 -9.35 12.07 31.60
CA ARG A 439 -10.63 12.42 32.25
C ARG A 439 -11.20 13.73 31.72
N LEU A 440 -10.96 14.06 30.45
CA LEU A 440 -11.43 15.30 29.83
C LEU A 440 -12.93 15.32 29.54
N PHE A 441 -13.54 14.15 29.34
CA PHE A 441 -14.98 14.02 29.23
C PHE A 441 -15.58 13.74 30.61
N VAL A 442 -16.09 14.78 31.26
CA VAL A 442 -16.65 14.73 32.63
C VAL A 442 -18.15 14.98 32.63
N GLY A 443 -18.84 14.39 33.61
CA GLY A 443 -20.27 14.54 33.82
C GLY A 443 -21.09 13.78 32.78
N ARG A 444 -22.29 14.31 32.49
CA ARG A 444 -23.25 13.78 31.49
C ARG A 444 -23.82 12.40 31.80
N LYS A 445 -23.67 11.93 33.04
CA LYS A 445 -24.29 10.67 33.50
C LYS A 445 -25.81 10.75 33.46
N ASP A 446 -26.35 11.90 33.85
CA ASP A 446 -27.77 12.27 33.73
C ASP A 446 -28.28 12.13 32.29
N VAL A 447 -27.54 12.67 31.31
CA VAL A 447 -27.88 12.58 29.88
C VAL A 447 -27.85 11.13 29.41
N VAL A 448 -26.82 10.37 29.80
CA VAL A 448 -26.66 8.96 29.43
C VAL A 448 -27.77 8.10 30.05
N GLU A 449 -28.16 8.36 31.30
CA GLU A 449 -29.26 7.67 31.98
C GLU A 449 -30.61 7.97 31.32
N LEU A 450 -30.85 9.22 30.92
CA LEU A 450 -32.03 9.59 30.12
C LEU A 450 -32.05 8.87 28.78
N ILE A 451 -30.93 8.79 28.07
CA ILE A 451 -30.85 7.99 26.83
C ILE A 451 -31.18 6.52 27.14
N LYS A 452 -30.51 5.91 28.14
CA LYS A 452 -30.71 4.50 28.51
C LYS A 452 -32.16 4.19 28.86
N SER A 453 -32.78 4.97 29.75
CA SER A 453 -34.17 4.76 30.19
C SER A 453 -35.17 4.78 29.03
N ASN A 454 -34.95 5.63 28.01
CA ASN A 454 -35.78 5.65 26.80
C ASN A 454 -35.48 4.48 25.84
N LEU A 455 -34.26 3.93 25.86
CA LEU A 455 -33.89 2.76 25.06
C LEU A 455 -34.37 1.43 25.68
N THR A 456 -34.44 1.35 27.01
CA THR A 456 -34.86 0.15 27.77
C THR A 456 -36.37 0.03 27.95
N SER A 457 -37.16 1.04 27.61
CA SER A 457 -38.61 0.98 27.81
C SER A 457 -39.22 -0.18 27.00
N ASN A 458 -40.03 -1.03 27.64
CA ASN A 458 -40.70 -2.21 27.06
C ASN A 458 -41.77 -1.88 26.00
N ASN A 459 -41.78 -0.67 25.47
CA ASN A 459 -42.66 -0.29 24.38
C ASN A 459 -42.19 -0.99 23.10
N SER A 460 -43.16 -1.49 22.33
CA SER A 460 -42.93 -2.13 21.03
C SER A 460 -42.28 -1.19 19.99
N GLN A 461 -42.32 0.13 20.22
CA GLN A 461 -41.62 1.16 19.45
C GLN A 461 -40.80 2.06 20.37
N LYS A 462 -39.54 2.27 20.01
CA LYS A 462 -38.63 3.17 20.72
C LYS A 462 -38.76 4.58 20.14
N PRO A 463 -38.81 5.62 20.98
CA PRO A 463 -38.95 6.99 20.50
C PRO A 463 -37.67 7.45 19.78
N ALA A 464 -37.82 8.40 18.86
CA ALA A 464 -36.67 9.20 18.41
C ALA A 464 -36.15 10.04 19.58
N LEU A 465 -34.84 10.28 19.63
CA LEU A 465 -34.21 11.08 20.67
C LEU A 465 -33.68 12.38 20.05
N PHE A 466 -33.92 13.51 20.70
CA PHE A 466 -33.39 14.79 20.25
C PHE A 466 -32.57 15.45 21.36
N ILE A 467 -31.27 15.51 21.14
CA ILE A 467 -30.30 16.17 22.01
C ILE A 467 -30.13 17.61 21.55
N TYR A 468 -30.66 18.54 22.32
CA TYR A 468 -30.57 19.96 22.02
C TYR A 468 -29.83 20.71 23.12
N GLY A 469 -29.17 21.80 22.73
CA GLY A 469 -28.40 22.62 23.64
C GLY A 469 -27.53 23.61 22.88
N ARG A 470 -27.03 24.62 23.57
CA ARG A 470 -26.30 25.73 22.93
C ARG A 470 -24.99 25.27 22.28
N ARG A 471 -24.39 26.13 21.46
CA ARG A 471 -23.08 25.82 20.85
C ARG A 471 -22.04 25.62 21.96
N ARG A 472 -21.13 24.66 21.76
CA ARG A 472 -20.00 24.36 22.66
C ARG A 472 -20.35 23.79 24.07
N VAL A 473 -21.57 23.30 24.29
CA VAL A 473 -21.93 22.59 25.55
C VAL A 473 -21.54 21.11 25.59
N GLY A 474 -20.92 20.59 24.53
CA GLY A 474 -20.41 19.21 24.47
C GLY A 474 -21.37 18.18 23.88
N LYS A 475 -22.36 18.59 23.06
CA LYS A 475 -23.31 17.69 22.39
C LYS A 475 -22.60 16.61 21.55
N SER A 476 -21.76 17.04 20.59
CA SER A 476 -20.95 16.16 19.75
C SER A 476 -20.01 15.28 20.59
N SER A 477 -19.49 15.78 21.71
CA SER A 477 -18.66 14.99 22.63
C SER A 477 -19.46 13.88 23.31
N VAL A 478 -20.73 14.11 23.67
CA VAL A 478 -21.60 13.03 24.16
C VAL A 478 -21.79 11.98 23.07
N LEU A 479 -22.17 12.39 21.86
CA LEU A 479 -22.45 11.47 20.74
C LEU A 479 -21.26 10.58 20.38
N VAL A 480 -20.08 11.18 20.22
CA VAL A 480 -18.85 10.46 19.87
C VAL A 480 -18.48 9.45 20.95
N ASN A 481 -18.77 9.73 22.23
CA ASN A 481 -18.44 8.84 23.34
C ASN A 481 -19.54 7.83 23.70
N LEU A 482 -20.72 7.85 23.05
CA LEU A 482 -21.82 6.93 23.36
C LEU A 482 -21.40 5.46 23.31
N HIS A 483 -20.48 5.10 22.41
CA HIS A 483 -19.99 3.73 22.27
C HIS A 483 -19.26 3.19 23.52
N LYS A 484 -18.71 4.09 24.36
CA LYS A 484 -18.07 3.78 25.66
C LYS A 484 -19.04 3.91 26.84
N LEU A 485 -20.03 4.81 26.73
CA LEU A 485 -20.96 5.13 27.82
C LEU A 485 -22.16 4.16 27.90
N LEU A 486 -22.50 3.56 26.76
CA LEU A 486 -23.58 2.58 26.63
C LEU A 486 -23.05 1.14 26.67
N GLU A 487 -23.91 0.22 27.09
CA GLU A 487 -23.62 -1.22 27.10
C GLU A 487 -23.41 -1.76 25.68
N LYS A 488 -22.70 -2.89 25.56
CA LYS A 488 -22.37 -3.52 24.27
C LYS A 488 -23.57 -3.88 23.39
N GLN A 489 -24.78 -3.94 23.96
CA GLN A 489 -26.02 -4.15 23.22
C GLN A 489 -26.39 -2.97 22.30
N TYR A 490 -25.92 -1.77 22.62
CA TYR A 490 -26.17 -0.57 21.84
C TYR A 490 -24.99 -0.27 20.91
N ILE A 491 -25.29 -0.02 19.65
CA ILE A 491 -24.31 0.22 18.57
C ILE A 491 -24.57 1.61 18.00
N PRO A 492 -23.90 2.66 18.52
CA PRO A 492 -24.04 4.01 18.00
C PRO A 492 -23.33 4.13 16.65
N ALA A 493 -24.08 4.54 15.63
CA ALA A 493 -23.61 4.88 14.30
C ALA A 493 -23.56 6.41 14.17
N TYR A 494 -22.37 7.00 14.34
CA TYR A 494 -22.19 8.46 14.39
C TYR A 494 -22.03 9.08 12.99
N ILE A 495 -22.86 10.08 12.70
CA ILE A 495 -22.92 10.82 11.45
C ILE A 495 -22.78 12.31 11.76
N ASP A 496 -21.72 12.92 11.24
CA ASP A 496 -21.52 14.37 11.27
C ASP A 496 -21.97 14.97 9.94
N PHE A 497 -23.09 15.72 9.95
CA PHE A 497 -23.61 16.36 8.74
C PHE A 497 -22.79 17.56 8.26
N GLN A 498 -21.77 18.00 9.00
CA GLN A 498 -20.81 18.97 8.49
C GLN A 498 -19.89 18.35 7.42
N ASP A 499 -19.77 17.01 7.38
CA ASP A 499 -19.08 16.32 6.29
C ASP A 499 -19.90 16.39 5.00
N PRO A 500 -19.40 17.04 3.92
CA PRO A 500 -20.14 17.26 2.70
C PRO A 500 -20.70 15.98 2.07
N LYS A 501 -20.09 14.81 2.29
CA LYS A 501 -20.50 13.53 1.68
C LYS A 501 -21.94 13.13 2.01
N TYR A 502 -22.50 13.62 3.12
CA TYR A 502 -23.89 13.37 3.49
C TYR A 502 -24.88 14.32 2.80
N GLY A 503 -24.40 15.48 2.32
CA GLY A 503 -25.20 16.52 1.67
C GLY A 503 -25.11 16.57 0.15
N GLU A 504 -24.24 15.76 -0.49
CA GLU A 504 -24.01 15.78 -1.94
C GLU A 504 -25.24 15.41 -2.76
N SER A 505 -25.87 14.27 -2.43
CA SER A 505 -27.01 13.73 -3.16
C SER A 505 -27.75 12.67 -2.34
N GLN A 506 -29.00 12.38 -2.70
CA GLN A 506 -29.78 11.32 -2.07
C GLN A 506 -29.14 9.91 -2.18
N PRO A 507 -28.60 9.48 -3.34
CA PRO A 507 -27.81 8.24 -3.42
C PRO A 507 -26.59 8.22 -2.49
N SER A 508 -25.82 9.33 -2.46
CA SER A 508 -24.65 9.46 -1.56
C SER A 508 -25.08 9.36 -0.10
N PHE A 509 -26.16 10.02 0.29
CA PHE A 509 -26.71 9.95 1.65
C PHE A 509 -27.05 8.50 2.04
N CYS A 510 -27.84 7.80 1.22
CA CYS A 510 -28.25 6.42 1.52
C CYS A 510 -27.04 5.47 1.62
N TYR A 511 -26.07 5.60 0.71
CA TYR A 511 -24.84 4.80 0.74
C TYR A 511 -23.99 5.08 2.00
N ASN A 512 -23.81 6.35 2.33
CA ASN A 512 -22.99 6.73 3.49
C ASN A 512 -23.68 6.35 4.81
N LEU A 513 -25.01 6.44 4.88
CA LEU A 513 -25.79 5.95 6.02
C LEU A 513 -25.60 4.44 6.22
N SER A 514 -25.78 3.64 5.17
CA SER A 514 -25.58 2.18 5.27
C SER A 514 -24.14 1.82 5.58
N LYS A 515 -23.17 2.56 5.01
CA LYS A 515 -21.75 2.40 5.29
C LYS A 515 -21.40 2.63 6.75
N VAL A 516 -21.83 3.75 7.35
CA VAL A 516 -21.51 4.06 8.75
C VAL A 516 -22.10 3.03 9.70
N ILE A 517 -23.33 2.57 9.45
CA ILE A 517 -23.94 1.50 10.24
C ILE A 517 -23.15 0.19 10.08
N CYS A 518 -22.74 -0.15 8.84
CA CYS A 518 -21.94 -1.33 8.55
C CYS A 518 -20.58 -1.29 9.26
N ASP A 519 -19.86 -0.18 9.15
CA ASP A 519 -18.56 0.03 9.82
C ASP A 519 -18.72 -0.11 11.35
N SER A 520 -19.78 0.47 11.92
CA SER A 520 -20.09 0.38 13.36
C SER A 520 -20.42 -1.06 13.83
N LEU A 521 -21.03 -1.87 12.95
CA LEU A 521 -21.28 -3.29 13.21
C LEU A 521 -19.98 -4.10 13.11
N ASN A 522 -19.16 -3.84 12.09
CA ASN A 522 -17.89 -4.52 11.89
C ASN A 522 -16.91 -4.26 13.05
N ASP A 523 -16.86 -3.04 13.58
CA ASP A 523 -16.09 -2.68 14.78
C ASP A 523 -16.52 -3.47 16.04
N ARG A 524 -17.75 -4.00 16.05
CA ARG A 524 -18.29 -4.84 17.13
C ARG A 524 -18.15 -6.33 16.85
N GLY A 525 -17.44 -6.72 15.78
CA GLY A 525 -17.14 -8.10 15.42
C GLY A 525 -18.22 -8.79 14.57
N PHE A 526 -19.21 -8.05 14.08
CA PHE A 526 -20.11 -8.58 13.05
C PHE A 526 -19.37 -8.64 11.71
N SER A 527 -19.64 -9.64 10.88
CA SER A 527 -19.12 -9.69 9.51
C SER A 527 -20.28 -9.37 8.56
N PHE A 528 -20.40 -8.10 8.17
CA PHE A 528 -21.48 -7.64 7.31
C PHE A 528 -20.94 -6.76 6.18
N GLU A 529 -21.51 -6.91 4.99
CA GLU A 529 -21.07 -6.18 3.80
C GLU A 529 -22.03 -5.04 3.47
N ASN A 530 -21.46 -3.87 3.12
CA ASN A 530 -22.21 -2.73 2.63
C ASN A 530 -22.41 -2.83 1.11
N PRO A 531 -23.59 -2.49 0.55
CA PRO A 531 -23.78 -2.50 -0.90
C PRO A 531 -22.87 -1.46 -1.58
N PRO A 532 -22.37 -1.73 -2.80
CA PRO A 532 -21.52 -0.79 -3.51
C PRO A 532 -22.29 0.49 -3.88
N LEU A 533 -21.60 1.63 -3.94
CA LEU A 533 -22.20 2.94 -4.26
C LEU A 533 -23.08 2.91 -5.52
N GLY A 534 -22.65 2.19 -6.56
CA GLY A 534 -23.42 2.05 -7.81
C GLY A 534 -24.84 1.49 -7.63
N SER A 535 -25.08 0.68 -6.59
CA SER A 535 -26.41 0.10 -6.31
C SER A 535 -27.44 1.12 -5.79
N PHE A 536 -26.99 2.29 -5.34
CA PHE A 536 -27.85 3.36 -4.84
C PHE A 536 -28.24 4.39 -5.91
N GLN A 537 -27.64 4.36 -7.10
CA GLN A 537 -27.84 5.39 -8.13
C GLN A 537 -29.27 5.40 -8.72
N SER A 538 -29.86 4.22 -8.94
CA SER A 538 -31.19 4.10 -9.57
C SER A 538 -32.33 3.98 -8.56
N ASN A 539 -32.13 3.27 -7.45
CA ASN A 539 -33.18 2.96 -6.46
C ASN A 539 -32.69 3.16 -5.01
N SER A 540 -32.27 4.37 -4.65
CA SER A 540 -31.57 4.65 -3.39
C SER A 540 -32.31 4.17 -2.14
N PHE A 541 -33.61 4.46 -2.02
CA PHE A 541 -34.41 4.09 -0.83
C PHE A 541 -34.80 2.61 -0.81
N THR A 542 -35.06 2.00 -1.96
CA THR A 542 -35.35 0.56 -2.04
C THR A 542 -34.11 -0.26 -1.68
N THR A 543 -32.94 0.11 -2.20
CA THR A 543 -31.67 -0.53 -1.84
C THR A 543 -31.38 -0.38 -0.35
N LEU A 544 -31.55 0.83 0.21
CA LEU A 544 -31.39 1.07 1.65
C LEU A 544 -32.39 0.26 2.49
N GLY A 545 -33.67 0.22 2.09
CA GLY A 545 -34.72 -0.51 2.78
C GLY A 545 -34.42 -2.01 2.84
N ASN A 546 -34.14 -2.63 1.69
CA ASN A 546 -33.80 -4.05 1.60
C ASN A 546 -32.54 -4.39 2.41
N TRP A 547 -31.57 -3.48 2.47
CA TRP A 547 -30.35 -3.65 3.25
C TRP A 547 -30.62 -3.53 4.76
N LEU A 548 -31.44 -2.55 5.18
CA LEU A 548 -31.87 -2.40 6.56
C LEU A 548 -32.69 -3.61 7.04
N ASP A 549 -33.51 -4.24 6.19
CA ASP A 549 -34.27 -5.45 6.53
C ASP A 549 -33.33 -6.61 6.89
N LYS A 550 -32.31 -6.86 6.05
CA LYS A 550 -31.27 -7.86 6.34
C LYS A 550 -30.48 -7.54 7.60
N THR A 551 -30.20 -6.25 7.82
CA THR A 551 -29.50 -5.79 9.02
C THR A 551 -30.35 -6.04 10.27
N GLU A 552 -31.66 -5.80 10.18
CA GLU A 552 -32.61 -6.00 11.28
C GLU A 552 -32.71 -7.47 11.70
N GLU A 553 -32.73 -8.40 10.73
CA GLU A 553 -32.68 -9.85 11.02
C GLU A 553 -31.41 -10.26 11.78
N LEU A 554 -30.27 -9.62 11.50
CA LEU A 554 -29.01 -9.86 12.20
C LEU A 554 -29.04 -9.27 13.61
N LEU A 555 -29.55 -8.05 13.76
CA LEU A 555 -29.69 -7.37 15.04
C LEU A 555 -30.65 -8.12 15.98
N GLU A 556 -31.72 -8.70 15.44
CA GLU A 556 -32.68 -9.51 16.19
C GLU A 556 -32.05 -10.78 16.77
N LYS A 557 -31.29 -11.53 15.96
CA LYS A 557 -30.64 -12.78 16.42
C LYS A 557 -29.67 -12.55 17.56
N GLU A 558 -28.99 -11.41 17.55
CA GLU A 558 -27.90 -11.08 18.47
C GLU A 558 -28.35 -10.13 19.60
N ASN A 559 -29.64 -9.80 19.63
CA ASN A 559 -30.28 -8.83 20.53
C ASN A 559 -29.45 -7.52 20.64
N ARG A 560 -29.18 -6.93 19.49
CA ARG A 560 -28.43 -5.66 19.35
C ARG A 560 -29.34 -4.56 18.84
N LEU A 561 -29.02 -3.32 19.22
CA LEU A 561 -29.76 -2.15 18.78
C LEU A 561 -28.82 -1.11 18.20
N VAL A 562 -29.12 -0.64 16.99
CA VAL A 562 -28.38 0.44 16.33
C VAL A 562 -29.00 1.78 16.71
N ILE A 563 -28.15 2.74 17.12
CA ILE A 563 -28.53 4.13 17.36
C ILE A 563 -27.91 4.99 16.27
N ILE A 564 -28.71 5.46 15.32
CA ILE A 564 -28.26 6.34 14.25
C ILE A 564 -28.18 7.75 14.81
N CYS A 565 -26.95 8.23 15.04
CA CYS A 565 -26.67 9.51 15.70
C CYS A 565 -26.33 10.56 14.65
N PHE A 566 -27.29 11.44 14.33
CA PHE A 566 -27.09 12.58 13.44
C PHE A 566 -26.69 13.81 14.24
N ASP A 567 -25.48 14.31 14.03
CA ASP A 567 -24.99 15.57 14.60
C ASP A 567 -25.22 16.73 13.63
N GLU A 568 -25.48 17.91 14.17
CA GLU A 568 -25.71 19.16 13.43
C GLU A 568 -26.80 19.05 12.34
N TYR A 569 -28.01 18.64 12.74
CA TYR A 569 -29.13 18.43 11.80
C TYR A 569 -29.53 19.67 11.00
N GLU A 570 -29.20 20.87 11.48
CA GLU A 570 -29.43 22.12 10.75
C GLU A 570 -28.76 22.11 9.37
N LYS A 571 -27.63 21.41 9.23
CA LYS A 571 -26.95 21.22 7.94
C LYS A 571 -27.72 20.32 6.99
N MET A 572 -28.46 19.34 7.51
CA MET A 572 -29.37 18.52 6.72
C MET A 572 -30.51 19.38 6.17
N GLU A 573 -31.07 20.28 6.98
CA GLU A 573 -32.11 21.22 6.53
C GLU A 573 -31.58 22.20 5.48
N GLU A 574 -30.37 22.74 5.66
CA GLU A 574 -29.71 23.59 4.65
C GLU A 574 -29.56 22.87 3.30
N CYS A 575 -29.15 21.60 3.32
CA CYS A 575 -29.05 20.78 2.10
C CYS A 575 -30.41 20.56 1.42
N ILE A 576 -31.49 20.41 2.20
CA ILE A 576 -32.85 20.29 1.67
C ILE A 576 -33.31 21.61 1.06
N GLN A 577 -33.03 22.74 1.72
CA GLN A 577 -33.40 24.07 1.23
C GLN A 577 -32.63 24.46 -0.04
N ASN A 578 -31.36 24.08 -0.14
CA ASN A 578 -30.52 24.31 -1.32
C ASN A 578 -30.78 23.30 -2.46
N GLY A 579 -31.64 22.30 -2.24
CA GLY A 579 -32.08 21.33 -3.23
C GLY A 579 -31.11 20.17 -3.51
N SER A 580 -30.01 20.04 -2.76
CA SER A 580 -29.09 18.89 -2.89
C SER A 580 -29.70 17.61 -2.31
N LEU A 581 -30.50 17.76 -1.25
CA LEU A 581 -31.32 16.70 -0.67
C LEU A 581 -32.81 17.03 -0.84
N THR A 582 -33.66 16.02 -0.71
CA THR A 582 -35.12 16.19 -0.76
C THR A 582 -35.76 15.79 0.57
N THR A 583 -36.99 16.25 0.81
CA THR A 583 -37.79 15.84 1.98
C THR A 583 -38.08 14.34 2.02
N ALA A 584 -37.81 13.59 0.94
CA ALA A 584 -37.93 12.13 0.92
C ALA A 584 -37.01 11.46 1.94
N ILE A 585 -35.86 12.06 2.27
CA ILE A 585 -34.98 11.52 3.32
C ILE A 585 -35.64 11.63 4.70
N LEU A 586 -36.33 12.73 4.99
CA LEU A 586 -37.08 12.89 6.24
C LEU A 586 -38.23 11.88 6.33
N ASN A 587 -38.90 11.58 5.20
CA ASN A 587 -39.88 10.49 5.13
C ASN A 587 -39.25 9.13 5.40
N GLN A 588 -38.02 8.89 4.91
CA GLN A 588 -37.30 7.64 5.20
C GLN A 588 -36.91 7.54 6.68
N LEU A 589 -36.47 8.63 7.32
CA LEU A 589 -36.21 8.65 8.77
C LEU A 589 -37.48 8.36 9.57
N ARG A 590 -38.59 9.00 9.20
CA ARG A 590 -39.91 8.72 9.78
C ARG A 590 -40.29 7.24 9.67
N ASN A 591 -40.10 6.65 8.50
CA ASN A 591 -40.35 5.23 8.26
C ASN A 591 -39.50 4.33 9.17
N ILE A 592 -38.21 4.65 9.34
CA ILE A 592 -37.31 3.92 10.26
C ILE A 592 -37.83 4.02 11.69
N ILE A 593 -38.19 5.22 12.17
CA ILE A 593 -38.71 5.46 13.52
C ILE A 593 -40.00 4.68 13.78
N GLN A 594 -40.91 4.62 12.80
CA GLN A 594 -42.22 4.00 12.97
C GLN A 594 -42.20 2.47 12.85
N HIS A 595 -41.36 1.91 11.98
CA HIS A 595 -41.50 0.51 11.58
C HIS A 595 -40.35 -0.40 12.03
N ARG A 596 -39.19 0.14 12.41
CA ARG A 596 -38.01 -0.67 12.77
C ARG A 596 -37.78 -0.72 14.27
N LYS A 597 -37.70 -1.93 14.84
CA LYS A 597 -37.63 -2.17 16.30
C LYS A 597 -36.20 -2.09 16.85
N TYR A 598 -35.22 -2.40 16.00
CA TYR A 598 -33.81 -2.48 16.35
C TYR A 598 -33.00 -1.26 15.91
N PHE A 599 -33.68 -0.22 15.43
CA PHE A 599 -33.09 1.06 15.06
C PHE A 599 -33.70 2.19 15.88
N VAL A 600 -32.85 3.08 16.40
CA VAL A 600 -33.26 4.32 17.07
C VAL A 600 -32.58 5.48 16.39
N VAL A 601 -33.34 6.51 16.06
CA VAL A 601 -32.81 7.76 15.51
C VAL A 601 -32.56 8.73 16.66
N LEU A 602 -31.30 9.17 16.78
CA LEU A 602 -30.87 10.20 17.71
C LEU A 602 -30.35 11.38 16.90
N ILE A 603 -30.94 12.56 17.10
CA ILE A 603 -30.55 13.77 16.41
C ILE A 603 -29.97 14.76 17.42
N SER A 604 -28.99 15.57 17.00
CA SER A 604 -28.47 16.67 17.81
C SER A 604 -28.34 17.97 17.04
N GLY A 605 -28.63 19.09 17.72
CA GLY A 605 -28.45 20.42 17.19
C GLY A 605 -28.57 21.51 18.25
N THR A 606 -28.52 22.75 17.78
CA THR A 606 -28.55 23.98 18.58
C THR A 606 -29.95 24.51 18.82
N ASN A 607 -30.80 24.49 17.80
CA ASN A 607 -32.11 25.13 17.82
C ASN A 607 -33.22 24.15 18.20
N GLU A 608 -34.29 24.64 18.82
CA GLU A 608 -35.51 23.85 19.01
C GLU A 608 -36.27 23.70 17.68
N PHE A 609 -37.11 22.67 17.54
CA PHE A 609 -37.86 22.44 16.29
C PHE A 609 -38.76 23.61 15.88
N SER A 610 -39.18 24.44 16.84
CA SER A 610 -40.01 25.63 16.62
C SER A 610 -39.27 26.76 15.89
N GLU A 611 -37.94 26.75 15.85
CA GLU A 611 -37.10 27.79 15.25
C GLU A 611 -36.70 27.45 13.80
N LEU A 612 -37.17 26.32 13.28
CA LEU A 612 -36.79 25.78 11.98
C LEU A 612 -37.84 26.11 10.92
N LYS A 613 -37.43 26.11 9.65
CA LYS A 613 -38.34 26.40 8.53
C LYS A 613 -39.12 25.16 8.10
N ILE A 614 -38.49 23.99 8.20
CA ILE A 614 -39.16 22.70 7.99
C ILE A 614 -39.87 22.28 9.28
N ASN A 615 -41.09 21.78 9.18
CA ASN A 615 -41.82 21.25 10.34
C ASN A 615 -41.28 19.87 10.74
N TRP A 616 -40.15 19.84 11.44
CA TRP A 616 -39.48 18.60 11.85
C TRP A 616 -40.33 17.68 12.74
N SER A 617 -41.32 18.22 13.46
CA SER A 617 -42.22 17.41 14.30
C SER A 617 -43.09 16.45 13.48
N ASP A 618 -43.35 16.74 12.20
CA ASP A 618 -44.13 15.87 11.32
C ASP A 618 -43.35 14.64 10.86
N TYR A 619 -42.01 14.71 10.92
CA TYR A 619 -41.11 13.63 10.50
C TYR A 619 -40.57 12.85 11.70
N LEU A 620 -40.27 13.53 12.80
CA LEU A 620 -39.72 12.95 14.02
C LEU A 620 -40.83 12.76 15.06
N ILE A 621 -41.73 11.82 14.78
CA ILE A 621 -42.89 11.53 15.63
C ILE A 621 -42.43 10.93 16.97
N ASN A 622 -43.10 11.32 18.06
CA ASN A 622 -42.83 10.82 19.43
C ASN A 622 -41.38 11.08 19.89
N THR A 623 -40.78 12.19 19.47
CA THR A 623 -39.41 12.55 19.86
C THR A 623 -39.32 12.92 21.34
N LYS A 624 -38.33 12.36 22.04
CA LYS A 624 -37.97 12.72 23.41
C LYS A 624 -36.86 13.76 23.40
N LEU A 625 -37.14 14.89 24.03
CA LEU A 625 -36.22 16.01 24.16
C LEU A 625 -35.25 15.78 25.31
N ILE A 626 -33.95 15.90 25.05
CA ILE A 626 -32.88 15.77 26.04
C ILE A 626 -32.04 17.05 25.97
N LYS A 627 -32.20 17.94 26.97
CA LYS A 627 -31.45 19.20 27.04
C LYS A 627 -30.05 18.95 27.58
N ILE A 628 -29.02 19.46 26.89
CA ILE A 628 -27.65 19.53 27.42
C ILE A 628 -27.32 20.98 27.78
N GLY A 629 -27.10 21.22 29.07
CA GLY A 629 -26.67 22.50 29.62
C GLY A 629 -25.19 22.56 29.95
N TYR A 630 -24.80 23.45 30.86
CA TYR A 630 -23.44 23.52 31.39
C TYR A 630 -23.12 22.32 32.29
N LEU A 631 -21.86 22.20 32.74
CA LEU A 631 -21.48 21.16 33.70
C LEU A 631 -22.01 21.50 35.10
N SER A 632 -22.18 20.49 35.93
CA SER A 632 -22.35 20.71 37.37
C SER A 632 -21.07 21.32 37.95
N LYS A 633 -21.15 21.99 39.09
CA LYS A 633 -19.96 22.56 39.75
C LYS A 633 -18.94 21.47 40.08
N ASP A 634 -19.39 20.29 40.49
CA ASP A 634 -18.50 19.18 40.87
C ASP A 634 -17.85 18.52 39.65
N ASP A 635 -18.58 18.38 38.54
CA ASP A 635 -18.02 17.93 37.26
C ASP A 635 -17.01 18.93 36.71
N ALA A 636 -17.32 20.23 36.78
CA ALA A 636 -16.39 21.30 36.38
C ALA A 636 -15.13 21.30 37.24
N ARG A 637 -15.25 21.13 38.58
CA ARG A 637 -14.09 20.98 39.47
C ARG A 637 -13.22 19.80 39.07
N THR A 638 -13.83 18.65 38.83
CA THR A 638 -13.11 17.44 38.41
C THR A 638 -12.36 17.66 37.10
N LEU A 639 -12.99 18.32 36.12
CA LEU A 639 -12.34 18.70 34.86
C LEU A 639 -11.14 19.63 35.08
N ILE A 640 -11.27 20.63 35.97
CA ILE A 640 -10.24 21.62 36.26
C ILE A 640 -9.07 21.01 37.04
N THR A 641 -9.33 20.17 38.04
CA THR A 641 -8.30 19.74 38.99
C THR A 641 -7.71 18.38 38.65
N ASN A 642 -8.42 17.56 37.89
CA ASN A 642 -8.02 16.19 37.60
C ASN A 642 -8.36 15.75 36.15
N PRO A 643 -7.84 16.44 35.12
CA PRO A 643 -8.08 16.13 33.71
C PRO A 643 -7.37 14.86 33.21
N ILE A 644 -6.25 14.47 33.84
CA ILE A 644 -5.44 13.28 33.53
C ILE A 644 -4.88 12.69 34.82
N ASP A 645 -4.47 11.41 34.80
CA ASP A 645 -4.01 10.69 35.99
C ASP A 645 -2.80 11.36 36.68
N ASP A 646 -1.83 11.85 35.90
CA ASP A 646 -0.58 12.45 36.38
C ASP A 646 -0.59 14.00 36.28
N PHE A 647 -1.72 14.64 36.55
CA PHE A 647 -1.81 16.10 36.47
C PHE A 647 -1.14 16.79 37.66
N THR A 648 -0.12 17.60 37.41
CA THR A 648 0.80 18.14 38.43
C THR A 648 0.55 19.60 38.84
N LEU A 649 -0.46 20.27 38.26
CA LEU A 649 -0.79 21.66 38.60
C LEU A 649 -1.49 21.74 39.96
N ASN A 650 -0.90 22.52 40.87
CA ASN A 650 -1.52 22.86 42.14
C ASN A 650 -2.34 24.15 42.03
N TYR A 651 -3.41 24.23 42.80
CA TYR A 651 -4.24 25.43 42.92
C TYR A 651 -4.15 25.96 44.34
N LYS A 652 -3.85 27.25 44.49
CA LYS A 652 -3.82 27.90 45.80
C LYS A 652 -5.19 27.79 46.46
N GLY A 653 -5.22 27.24 47.68
CA GLY A 653 -6.44 26.92 48.41
C GLY A 653 -7.01 25.51 48.13
N GLY A 654 -6.33 24.69 47.33
CA GLY A 654 -6.74 23.32 47.01
C GLY A 654 -7.85 23.24 45.97
N GLN A 655 -8.44 22.06 45.82
CA GLN A 655 -9.44 21.76 44.78
C GLN A 655 -10.76 22.52 44.98
N ASP A 656 -11.12 22.83 46.23
CA ASP A 656 -12.30 23.62 46.59
C ASP A 656 -11.98 25.09 46.90
N GLY A 657 -10.73 25.50 46.65
CA GLY A 657 -10.22 26.83 46.95
C GLY A 657 -10.74 27.94 46.04
N GLU A 658 -10.47 29.18 46.43
CA GLU A 658 -10.88 30.38 45.71
C GLU A 658 -10.37 30.42 44.26
N THR A 659 -9.19 29.87 43.98
CA THR A 659 -8.61 29.83 42.63
C THR A 659 -9.47 29.02 41.65
N VAL A 660 -9.90 27.81 42.05
CA VAL A 660 -10.78 26.96 41.21
C VAL A 660 -12.18 27.57 41.11
N ASN A 661 -12.68 28.14 42.21
CA ASN A 661 -13.97 28.83 42.22
C ASN A 661 -13.96 30.06 41.29
N GLN A 662 -12.83 30.75 41.13
CA GLN A 662 -12.69 31.84 40.17
C GLN A 662 -12.86 31.36 38.71
N ILE A 663 -12.25 30.23 38.34
CA ILE A 663 -12.43 29.63 37.01
C ILE A 663 -13.92 29.30 36.79
N ILE A 664 -14.57 28.69 37.79
CA ILE A 664 -15.99 28.35 37.75
C ILE A 664 -16.86 29.61 37.61
N ASN A 665 -16.59 30.68 38.36
CA ASN A 665 -17.35 31.92 38.30
C ASN A 665 -17.20 32.62 36.94
N LEU A 666 -15.99 32.66 36.39
CA LEU A 666 -15.70 33.30 35.10
C LEU A 666 -16.39 32.57 33.93
N THR A 667 -16.43 31.24 34.00
CA THR A 667 -16.88 30.37 32.90
C THR A 667 -18.32 29.89 33.07
N ASN A 668 -18.89 30.05 34.27
CA ASN A 668 -20.14 29.44 34.73
C ASN A 668 -20.27 27.95 34.36
N CYS A 669 -19.18 27.19 34.53
CA CYS A 669 -19.10 25.76 34.17
C CYS A 669 -19.40 25.43 32.70
N GLN A 670 -19.32 26.42 31.79
CA GLN A 670 -19.51 26.18 30.36
C GLN A 670 -18.30 25.39 29.82
N PRO A 671 -18.47 24.16 29.31
CA PRO A 671 -17.35 23.23 29.08
C PRO A 671 -16.21 23.79 28.23
N TYR A 672 -16.52 24.53 27.18
CA TYR A 672 -15.53 25.07 26.24
C TYR A 672 -14.70 26.20 26.85
N LEU A 673 -15.34 27.13 27.54
CA LEU A 673 -14.69 28.25 28.22
C LEU A 673 -13.90 27.77 29.45
N THR A 674 -14.43 26.79 30.19
CA THR A 674 -13.68 26.15 31.29
C THR A 674 -12.39 25.53 30.76
N GLN A 675 -12.44 24.75 29.68
CA GLN A 675 -11.23 24.20 29.07
C GLN A 675 -10.32 25.27 28.47
N ALA A 676 -10.85 26.33 27.85
CA ALA A 676 -10.05 27.41 27.29
C ALA A 676 -9.26 28.17 28.38
N VAL A 677 -9.91 28.50 29.51
CA VAL A 677 -9.23 29.14 30.65
C VAL A 677 -8.14 28.23 31.22
N CYS A 678 -8.45 26.95 31.42
CA CYS A 678 -7.44 26.01 31.96
C CYS A 678 -6.27 25.80 30.99
N PHE A 679 -6.54 25.76 29.69
CA PHE A 679 -5.50 25.67 28.65
C PHE A 679 -4.54 26.86 28.70
N GLU A 680 -5.08 28.09 28.72
CA GLU A 680 -4.26 29.30 28.81
C GLU A 680 -3.54 29.42 30.15
N LEU A 681 -4.17 28.96 31.24
CA LEU A 681 -3.57 28.94 32.57
C LEU A 681 -2.34 28.03 32.62
N VAL A 682 -2.43 26.80 32.11
CA VAL A 682 -1.29 25.87 32.06
C VAL A 682 -0.16 26.45 31.21
N ASN A 683 -0.48 26.98 30.02
CA ASN A 683 0.53 27.60 29.15
C ASN A 683 1.21 28.80 29.81
N TYR A 684 0.43 29.63 30.51
CA TYR A 684 0.96 30.76 31.25
C TYR A 684 1.88 30.31 32.40
N LEU A 685 1.46 29.36 33.22
CA LEU A 685 2.27 28.87 34.34
C LEU A 685 3.55 28.18 33.89
N ASN A 686 3.50 27.40 32.80
CA ASN A 686 4.70 26.84 32.18
C ASN A 686 5.66 27.93 31.70
N SER A 687 5.15 29.02 31.09
CA SER A 687 5.99 30.15 30.67
C SER A 687 6.67 30.88 31.83
N GLN A 688 6.10 30.79 33.04
CA GLN A 688 6.64 31.40 34.26
C GLN A 688 7.42 30.39 35.12
N CYS A 689 7.56 29.13 34.67
CA CYS A 689 8.15 28.04 35.45
C CYS A 689 7.51 27.88 36.84
N ARG A 690 6.18 27.98 36.94
CA ARG A 690 5.41 27.84 38.19
C ARG A 690 4.49 26.61 38.14
N LYS A 691 4.35 25.92 39.28
CA LYS A 691 3.42 24.78 39.44
C LYS A 691 2.20 25.06 40.33
N GLU A 692 2.04 26.29 40.80
CA GLU A 692 0.90 26.70 41.64
C GLU A 692 0.20 27.92 41.01
N ALA A 693 -1.09 27.75 40.72
CA ALA A 693 -1.99 28.79 40.24
C ALA A 693 -2.59 29.60 41.39
N CYS A 694 -2.64 30.92 41.23
CA CYS A 694 -3.43 31.83 42.07
C CYS A 694 -4.54 32.53 41.26
N ILE A 695 -5.39 33.31 41.94
CA ILE A 695 -6.54 34.01 41.34
C ILE A 695 -6.06 34.97 40.23
N GLU A 696 -4.95 35.68 40.47
CA GLU A 696 -4.38 36.62 39.51
C GLU A 696 -3.93 35.91 38.21
N ASP A 697 -3.42 34.68 38.30
CA ASP A 697 -3.06 33.90 37.11
C ASP A 697 -4.29 33.49 36.30
N VAL A 698 -5.40 33.15 36.99
CA VAL A 698 -6.68 32.82 36.38
C VAL A 698 -7.25 34.03 35.64
N ASP A 699 -7.20 35.21 36.24
CA ASP A 699 -7.67 36.44 35.61
C ASP A 699 -6.83 36.82 34.37
N LEU A 700 -5.52 36.61 34.43
CA LEU A 700 -4.63 36.79 33.26
C LEU A 700 -4.93 35.76 32.16
N ALA A 701 -5.14 34.49 32.51
CA ALA A 701 -5.54 33.46 31.57
C ALA A 701 -6.89 33.81 30.92
N ALA A 702 -7.87 34.28 31.70
CA ALA A 702 -9.16 34.74 31.20
C ALA A 702 -9.02 35.90 30.20
N GLN A 703 -8.12 36.86 30.43
CA GLN A 703 -7.84 37.93 29.47
C GLN A 703 -7.25 37.40 28.15
N LYS A 704 -6.37 36.38 28.21
CA LYS A 704 -5.83 35.71 27.01
C LYS A 704 -6.92 34.97 26.24
N VAL A 705 -7.86 34.31 26.93
CA VAL A 705 -9.01 33.63 26.30
C VAL A 705 -9.87 34.59 25.48
N LEU A 706 -10.00 35.85 25.86
CA LEU A 706 -10.72 36.84 25.06
C LEU A 706 -10.12 37.00 23.65
N GLY A 707 -8.82 36.75 23.48
CA GLY A 707 -8.14 36.70 22.19
C GLY A 707 -8.16 35.31 21.57
N SER A 708 -7.73 34.27 22.29
CA SER A 708 -7.58 32.91 21.73
C SER A 708 -8.92 32.24 21.38
N ALA A 709 -10.01 32.60 22.05
CA ALA A 709 -11.37 32.15 21.75
C ALA A 709 -12.24 33.22 21.04
N ASN A 710 -11.63 34.23 20.40
CA ASN A 710 -12.39 35.34 19.80
C ASN A 710 -13.47 34.88 18.81
N ALA A 711 -13.18 33.86 17.99
CA ALA A 711 -14.15 33.30 17.04
C ALA A 711 -15.42 32.75 17.71
N TYR A 712 -15.33 32.25 18.94
CA TYR A 712 -16.51 31.81 19.71
C TYR A 712 -17.37 33.01 20.12
N PHE A 713 -16.74 34.06 20.63
CA PHE A 713 -17.46 35.26 21.05
C PHE A 713 -18.04 36.04 19.86
N ASP A 714 -17.27 36.18 18.77
CA ASP A 714 -17.72 36.80 17.52
C ASP A 714 -18.95 36.10 16.97
N TYR A 715 -18.98 34.76 16.99
CA TYR A 715 -20.12 33.99 16.53
C TYR A 715 -21.36 34.28 17.38
N ILE A 716 -21.22 34.18 18.70
CA ILE A 716 -22.32 34.43 19.64
C ILE A 716 -22.83 35.88 19.50
N TRP A 717 -21.94 36.86 19.34
CA TRP A 717 -22.30 38.25 19.23
C TRP A 717 -22.93 38.60 17.88
N ASN A 718 -22.34 38.17 16.77
CA ASN A 718 -22.75 38.60 15.43
C ASN A 718 -23.83 37.72 14.80
N ILE A 719 -23.88 36.43 15.14
CA ILE A 719 -24.81 35.47 14.55
C ILE A 719 -26.01 35.21 15.45
N GLU A 720 -25.80 35.08 16.77
CA GLU A 720 -26.88 34.70 17.68
C GLU A 720 -27.63 35.89 18.29
N CYS A 721 -27.02 37.09 18.38
CA CYS A 721 -27.67 38.29 18.91
C CYS A 721 -28.23 39.20 17.81
N THR A 722 -29.47 39.66 17.97
CA THR A 722 -30.03 40.76 17.17
C THR A 722 -29.45 42.10 17.60
N ASP A 723 -29.63 43.15 16.79
CA ASP A 723 -29.08 44.46 17.12
C ASP A 723 -29.75 45.09 18.36
N GLU A 724 -31.04 44.81 18.59
CA GLU A 724 -31.76 45.22 19.81
C GLU A 724 -31.24 44.48 21.05
N GLU A 725 -30.96 43.18 20.92
CA GLU A 725 -30.35 42.38 21.99
C GLU A 725 -28.95 42.89 22.34
N LYS A 726 -28.13 43.24 21.35
CA LYS A 726 -26.80 43.84 21.55
C LYS A 726 -26.90 45.16 22.31
N GLU A 727 -27.85 46.03 21.94
CA GLU A 727 -28.07 47.30 22.62
C GLU A 727 -28.46 47.09 24.09
N PHE A 728 -29.35 46.12 24.37
CA PHE A 728 -29.72 45.76 25.73
C PHE A 728 -28.53 45.24 26.55
N LEU A 729 -27.70 44.35 25.99
CA LEU A 729 -26.50 43.84 26.66
C LEU A 729 -25.48 44.96 26.93
N HIS A 730 -25.33 45.94 26.03
CA HIS A 730 -24.51 47.13 26.28
C HIS A 730 -25.06 48.00 27.41
N LYS A 731 -26.38 48.21 27.48
CA LYS A 731 -27.03 48.94 28.58
C LYS A 731 -26.82 48.23 29.92
N MET A 732 -26.88 46.90 29.94
CA MET A 732 -26.59 46.10 31.14
C MET A 732 -25.15 46.29 31.65
N ILE A 733 -24.17 46.48 30.76
CA ILE A 733 -22.78 46.75 31.17
C ILE A 733 -22.63 48.14 31.79
N LYS A 734 -23.41 49.12 31.32
CA LYS A 734 -23.37 50.53 31.78
C LYS A 734 -24.20 50.79 33.06
N ASN A 735 -24.67 49.75 33.76
CA ASN A 735 -25.50 49.82 34.97
C ASN A 735 -26.89 50.47 34.81
N VAL A 736 -27.49 50.42 33.61
CA VAL A 736 -28.91 50.80 33.44
C VAL A 736 -29.75 49.54 33.64
N TYR A 737 -30.20 49.31 34.88
CA TYR A 737 -31.16 48.28 35.19
C TYR A 737 -32.57 48.76 34.86
N GLY A 738 -33.25 48.03 33.98
CA GLY A 738 -34.69 48.15 33.79
C GLY A 738 -35.09 49.15 32.71
N GLU A 739 -35.28 48.61 31.51
CA GLU A 739 -36.29 48.94 30.49
C GLU A 739 -35.79 48.34 29.17
N GLY A 740 -35.87 47.01 29.08
CA GLY A 740 -35.81 46.29 27.81
C GLY A 740 -37.20 45.78 27.49
N ASN A 741 -37.55 45.61 26.21
CA ASN A 741 -38.81 44.99 25.84
C ASN A 741 -38.81 43.56 26.42
N GLU A 742 -39.96 43.10 26.93
CA GLU A 742 -40.07 41.73 27.46
C GLU A 742 -39.67 40.68 26.43
N ARG A 743 -39.82 41.00 25.13
CA ARG A 743 -39.40 40.13 24.03
C ARG A 743 -37.89 39.87 24.01
N GLU A 744 -37.06 40.91 24.06
CA GLU A 744 -35.60 40.73 24.01
C GLU A 744 -35.08 40.05 25.29
N ILE A 745 -35.63 40.42 26.46
CA ILE A 745 -35.25 39.79 27.73
C ILE A 745 -35.58 38.29 27.71
N ASN A 746 -36.79 37.92 27.27
CA ASN A 746 -37.20 36.53 27.17
C ASN A 746 -36.37 35.75 26.13
N SER A 747 -35.94 36.42 25.05
CA SER A 747 -35.03 35.84 24.06
C SER A 747 -33.64 35.58 24.65
N LEU A 748 -33.05 36.56 25.33
CA LEU A 748 -31.72 36.43 25.96
C LEU A 748 -31.68 35.42 27.11
N LEU A 749 -32.77 35.29 27.87
CA LEU A 749 -32.94 34.23 28.88
C LEU A 749 -32.97 32.84 28.23
N ARG A 750 -33.73 32.68 27.13
CA ARG A 750 -33.79 31.43 26.37
C ARG A 750 -32.45 31.06 25.75
N LYS A 751 -31.75 32.05 25.19
CA LYS A 751 -30.38 31.93 24.65
C LYS A 751 -29.31 31.77 25.74
N GLU A 752 -29.69 31.79 27.02
CA GLU A 752 -28.80 31.62 28.17
C GLU A 752 -27.66 32.66 28.25
N PHE A 753 -27.84 33.86 27.69
CA PHE A 753 -26.88 34.96 27.85
C PHE A 753 -26.98 35.61 29.22
N ILE A 754 -28.20 35.71 29.72
CA ILE A 754 -28.53 36.31 31.01
C ILE A 754 -29.30 35.30 31.85
N GLU A 755 -29.26 35.51 33.16
CA GLU A 755 -30.05 34.78 34.14
C GLU A 755 -30.72 35.77 35.11
N LYS A 756 -31.81 35.33 35.72
CA LYS A 756 -32.53 36.12 36.72
C LYS A 756 -32.18 35.60 38.12
N VAL A 757 -31.47 36.40 38.89
CA VAL A 757 -31.06 36.10 40.27
C VAL A 757 -31.61 37.18 41.18
N ASP A 758 -32.41 36.80 42.18
CA ASP A 758 -33.05 37.72 43.14
C ASP A 758 -33.83 38.87 42.49
N GLY A 759 -34.50 38.58 41.37
CA GLY A 759 -35.27 39.57 40.61
C GLY A 759 -34.45 40.45 39.66
N ILE A 760 -33.12 40.37 39.70
CA ILE A 760 -32.20 41.15 38.88
C ILE A 760 -31.64 40.29 37.74
N TYR A 761 -31.59 40.86 36.54
CA TYR A 761 -30.95 40.22 35.39
C TYR A 761 -29.44 40.42 35.45
N LYS A 762 -28.68 39.33 35.34
CA LYS A 762 -27.21 39.32 35.31
C LYS A 762 -26.72 38.50 34.11
N PHE A 763 -25.51 38.80 33.65
CA PHE A 763 -24.85 37.93 32.66
C PHE A 763 -24.65 36.55 33.25
N LYS A 764 -25.04 35.53 32.50
CA LYS A 764 -24.88 34.13 32.92
C LYS A 764 -23.40 33.71 32.90
N VAL A 765 -22.59 34.25 32.00
CA VAL A 765 -21.17 33.94 31.87
C VAL A 765 -20.35 35.23 31.93
N GLU A 766 -19.51 35.39 32.96
CA GLU A 766 -18.76 36.63 33.18
C GLU A 766 -17.73 36.90 32.07
N LEU A 767 -17.11 35.85 31.49
CA LEU A 767 -16.21 36.00 30.34
C LEU A 767 -16.87 36.67 29.13
N VAL A 768 -18.17 36.41 28.89
CA VAL A 768 -18.92 37.06 27.81
C VAL A 768 -19.06 38.56 28.09
N LYS A 769 -19.38 38.92 29.33
CA LYS A 769 -19.43 40.33 29.76
C LYS A 769 -18.06 41.02 29.62
N MET A 770 -16.97 40.35 30.00
CA MET A 770 -15.60 40.86 29.84
C MET A 770 -15.26 41.11 28.37
N TRP A 771 -15.62 40.17 27.48
CA TRP A 771 -15.39 40.30 26.05
C TRP A 771 -16.16 41.49 25.45
N ILE A 772 -17.46 41.61 25.76
CA ILE A 772 -18.28 42.74 25.28
C ILE A 772 -17.72 44.06 25.80
N LYS A 773 -17.29 44.13 27.06
CA LYS A 773 -16.67 45.34 27.63
C LYS A 773 -15.37 45.71 26.89
N LYS A 774 -14.53 44.73 26.55
CA LYS A 774 -13.29 44.95 25.80
C LYS A 774 -13.55 45.51 24.40
N ASN A 775 -14.53 44.96 23.68
CA ASN A 775 -14.83 45.37 22.30
C ASN A 775 -15.73 46.61 22.19
N SER A 776 -16.50 46.94 23.22
CA SER A 776 -17.28 48.19 23.29
C SER A 776 -16.46 49.42 23.65
N LEU A 777 -15.19 49.25 24.04
CA LEU A 777 -14.23 50.34 24.24
C LEU A 777 -13.41 50.65 22.97
N LEU A 778 -13.48 49.77 21.95
CA LEU A 778 -12.75 49.86 20.69
C LEU A 778 -13.62 50.44 19.54
N ASN A 779 -14.94 50.47 19.74
CA ASN A 779 -15.93 51.16 18.90
C ASN A 779 -16.49 52.35 19.67
#